data_AF-A0A5M6D5V5-F1
#
_entry.id   AF-A0A5M6D5V5-F1
#
_cell.length_a   1.000
_cell.length_b   1.000
_cell.length_c   1.000
_cell.angle_alpha   90.00
_cell.angle_beta   90.00
_cell.angle_gamma   90.00
#
_symmetry.space_group_name_H-M   'P 1'
#
loop_
_entity.id
_entity.type
_entity.pdbx_description
1 polymer ?
#
loop_
_entity_poly.entity_id
_entity_poly.type
_entity_poly.pdbx_seq_one_letter_code
_entity_poly.pdbx_strand_id
1 'polypeptide(L)'
;MNIQNKLKNLKDQKSYSIPAKRVMEHLKPILSKSNDLRQRWMWELLQNASDLGDNVKARFEITPDKLKFSHNGKPFSLDEAYNLIMPDSTKDDEATHKKSVIGQFGTGFISTHILSKIIKIEGIIEDDEQLYSFNFHLDRRQRNDKDFLIQSIKDAEAEYKENLEKLDELPEDEFQTSFTYSVDNTYSSLNGQEIVDDGIESFKELIPYVLTFRPQLTEIEVIDYRTTTTKLMFKREEVENDIEDLIIIQTICHKNGKHIGNKLIGNIIDEETEIAFPIKHIEAETFQLLSFPDNCPLLFCAFPMVGTDDFNFPVVIHSEKFVPNRERDGIEISDYDTENRDRLIEAKDAFLRLLGIIEEYDWTDAFNISFLNNPKFNEYSIKNWFTNSIFKPIKEGLYKTKMVELDQALNIENKRLSLSEVYIPYADKRAKNYAELATDIYNFAFKTIPTLLPKREHSLSWFETLDFEIFTGEKLDLEELSKKICEDVDSLEKFCSAYSMNETKAIKFLIDFIKLIIAQEEEKLLDKYKLILNQSNQLCFLKGIQLDVIDHKGLKDGYDEKLKDIYYSLSNKECRDVLLHKGFEQIDNLVDEDDIYEFKKLAKDTDEELRNYEGNFQDEDFLLILKDLFNWYTTCGISEETLINLFPYFSLNKSQLYLNTKTPQELEYAFDIEISGKSEVLAKLANSSLSDKDLEIIADNPKLVSNFMEWLNSKQEDNPDEELGNIGEEFLYHQLCQIFGENRVLWEDKSEYDFRVLEKDLTTTKYFIDAKTTGKGIANSDNIPFFMRTAQWSFLDKQQAGGKYIIARIFKNGGAIDVKYLKLNKQSL
;
A
#
# COMPACT_ATOMS: atom_id res chain seq x y z
N MET A 1 -11.04 47.78 80.85
CA MET A 1 -11.61 47.82 79.48
C MET A 1 -13.13 47.69 79.58
N ASN A 2 -13.90 48.69 79.14
CA ASN A 2 -15.38 48.75 79.22
C ASN A 2 -16.02 47.54 78.49
N ILE A 3 -17.11 46.97 79.03
CA ILE A 3 -17.83 45.83 78.42
C ILE A 3 -18.32 46.14 77.00
N GLN A 4 -18.62 47.41 76.70
CA GLN A 4 -18.95 47.88 75.36
C GLN A 4 -17.77 47.73 74.39
N ASN A 5 -16.54 47.97 74.85
CA ASN A 5 -15.33 47.76 74.03
C ASN A 5 -15.06 46.26 73.84
N LYS A 6 -15.37 45.42 74.83
CA LYS A 6 -15.29 43.95 74.66
C LYS A 6 -16.33 43.43 73.67
N LEU A 7 -17.57 43.93 73.71
CA LEU A 7 -18.62 43.58 72.75
C LEU A 7 -18.31 44.05 71.34
N LYS A 8 -17.76 45.27 71.18
CA LYS A 8 -17.27 45.77 69.89
C LYS A 8 -16.14 44.88 69.35
N ASN A 9 -15.12 44.59 70.16
CA ASN A 9 -14.02 43.71 69.76
C ASN A 9 -14.50 42.28 69.43
N LEU A 10 -15.49 41.74 70.15
CA LEU A 10 -16.09 40.43 69.86
C LEU A 10 -16.90 40.44 68.55
N LYS A 11 -17.64 41.52 68.28
CA LYS A 11 -18.38 41.69 67.02
C LYS A 11 -17.42 41.81 65.85
N ASP A 12 -16.39 42.64 66.00
CA ASP A 12 -15.33 42.82 65.00
C ASP A 12 -14.63 41.48 64.77
N GLN A 13 -14.11 40.81 65.82
CA GLN A 13 -13.45 39.51 65.69
C GLN A 13 -14.35 38.44 65.04
N LYS A 14 -15.66 38.41 65.32
CA LYS A 14 -16.60 37.51 64.65
C LYS A 14 -16.82 37.86 63.18
N SER A 15 -16.82 39.15 62.81
CA SER A 15 -17.01 39.59 61.42
C SER A 15 -15.87 39.15 60.49
N TYR A 16 -14.60 39.21 60.93
CA TYR A 16 -13.45 38.74 60.15
C TYR A 16 -13.26 37.22 60.19
N SER A 17 -13.86 36.54 61.18
CA SER A 17 -13.65 35.10 61.41
C SER A 17 -14.22 34.20 60.31
N ILE A 18 -15.33 34.61 59.66
CA ILE A 18 -15.94 33.88 58.55
C ILE A 18 -15.10 34.04 57.27
N PRO A 19 -14.79 35.28 56.80
CA PRO A 19 -13.88 35.49 55.67
C PRO A 19 -12.53 34.78 55.84
N ALA A 20 -11.90 34.89 57.02
CA ALA A 20 -10.63 34.21 57.28
C ALA A 20 -10.72 32.67 57.16
N LYS A 21 -11.85 32.08 57.60
CA LYS A 21 -12.08 30.64 57.44
C LYS A 21 -12.22 30.25 55.97
N ARG A 22 -12.95 31.04 55.17
CA ARG A 22 -13.10 30.82 53.72
C ARG A 22 -11.77 30.91 53.00
N VAL A 23 -11.00 31.97 53.25
CA VAL A 23 -9.63 32.13 52.73
C VAL A 23 -8.78 30.91 53.05
N MET A 24 -8.80 30.46 54.31
CA MET A 24 -8.07 29.26 54.74
C MET A 24 -8.53 27.98 54.00
N GLU A 25 -9.84 27.80 53.78
CA GLU A 25 -10.41 26.66 53.05
C GLU A 25 -9.94 26.63 51.58
N HIS A 26 -9.85 27.78 50.91
CA HIS A 26 -9.37 27.90 49.52
C HIS A 26 -7.84 27.86 49.40
N LEU A 27 -7.08 28.29 50.41
CA LEU A 27 -5.61 28.17 50.43
C LEU A 27 -5.14 26.74 50.74
N LYS A 28 -5.97 25.92 51.39
CA LYS A 28 -5.65 24.53 51.77
C LYS A 28 -5.18 23.68 50.58
N PRO A 29 -5.90 23.63 49.43
CA PRO A 29 -5.54 22.77 48.29
C PRO A 29 -4.32 23.23 47.48
N ILE A 30 -3.79 24.45 47.65
CA ILE A 30 -2.73 25.02 46.79
C ILE A 30 -1.52 24.09 46.63
N LEU A 31 -1.07 23.46 47.71
CA LEU A 31 0.08 22.54 47.63
C LEU A 31 -0.28 21.19 47.01
N SER A 32 -1.43 20.63 47.36
CA SER A 32 -1.87 19.32 46.87
C SER A 32 -2.30 19.34 45.40
N LYS A 33 -2.73 20.49 44.89
CA LYS A 33 -3.14 20.73 43.49
C LYS A 33 -2.15 21.59 42.72
N SER A 34 -0.88 21.61 43.16
CA SER A 34 0.10 22.54 42.61
C SER A 34 0.37 22.33 41.12
N ASN A 35 0.30 21.09 40.62
CA ASN A 35 0.47 20.80 39.19
C ASN A 35 -0.64 21.45 38.34
N ASP A 36 -1.90 21.29 38.71
CA ASP A 36 -3.03 21.87 37.96
C ASP A 36 -3.00 23.40 38.02
N LEU A 37 -2.71 23.96 39.19
CA LEU A 37 -2.68 25.41 39.41
C LEU A 37 -1.53 26.10 38.66
N ARG A 38 -0.39 25.42 38.45
CA ARG A 38 0.72 25.91 37.60
C ARG A 38 0.27 26.17 36.17
N GLN A 39 -0.68 25.37 35.69
CA GLN A 39 -1.23 25.46 34.34
C GLN A 39 -2.43 26.41 34.23
N ARG A 40 -3.01 26.83 35.37
CA ARG A 40 -4.25 27.63 35.41
C ARG A 40 -4.09 29.09 35.75
N TRP A 41 -3.04 29.47 36.51
CA TRP A 41 -2.98 30.80 37.12
C TRP A 41 -3.08 31.95 36.10
N MET A 42 -2.56 31.78 34.88
CA MET A 42 -2.68 32.80 33.82
C MET A 42 -4.13 32.98 33.38
N TRP A 43 -4.88 31.88 33.26
CA TRP A 43 -6.30 31.91 32.89
C TRP A 43 -7.15 32.52 33.99
N GLU A 44 -6.87 32.21 35.26
CA GLU A 44 -7.56 32.81 36.41
C GLU A 44 -7.34 34.33 36.48
N LEU A 45 -6.14 34.81 36.11
CA LEU A 45 -5.85 36.24 36.02
C LEU A 45 -6.57 36.91 34.84
N LEU A 46 -6.56 36.28 33.67
CA LEU A 46 -7.23 36.79 32.48
C LEU A 46 -8.75 36.82 32.64
N GLN A 47 -9.33 35.84 33.32
CA GLN A 47 -10.76 35.79 33.62
C GLN A 47 -11.23 37.04 34.39
N ASN A 48 -10.46 37.46 35.40
CA ASN A 48 -10.75 38.68 36.15
C ASN A 48 -10.71 39.95 35.27
N ALA A 49 -9.93 39.93 34.19
CA ALA A 49 -9.82 41.08 33.27
C ALA A 49 -10.92 41.07 32.19
N SER A 50 -11.25 39.89 31.63
CA SER A 50 -12.11 39.75 30.45
C SER A 50 -13.60 39.88 30.73
N ASP A 51 -14.05 39.58 31.96
CA ASP A 51 -15.47 39.59 32.32
C ASP A 51 -16.02 41.01 32.53
N LEU A 52 -15.13 42.00 32.50
CA LEU A 52 -15.40 43.35 32.90
C LEU A 52 -15.28 44.36 31.76
N GLY A 53 -14.96 44.03 30.50
CA GLY A 53 -14.74 45.08 29.49
C GLY A 53 -14.86 44.64 28.04
N ASP A 54 -14.96 45.64 27.15
CA ASP A 54 -14.79 45.46 25.70
C ASP A 54 -13.37 45.91 25.34
N ASN A 55 -12.72 45.26 24.37
CA ASN A 55 -11.35 45.56 23.94
C ASN A 55 -10.30 45.50 25.07
N VAL A 56 -10.41 44.47 25.91
CA VAL A 56 -9.48 44.20 27.00
C VAL A 56 -8.11 43.82 26.43
N LYS A 57 -7.09 44.49 26.95
CA LYS A 57 -5.67 44.21 26.78
C LYS A 57 -5.09 43.79 28.12
N ALA A 58 -4.18 42.83 28.08
CA ALA A 58 -3.51 42.35 29.27
C ALA A 58 -1.99 42.29 29.08
N ARG A 59 -1.24 42.47 30.17
CA ARG A 59 0.22 42.44 30.19
C ARG A 59 0.71 41.63 31.37
N PHE A 60 1.64 40.72 31.11
CA PHE A 60 2.43 40.01 32.10
C PHE A 60 3.88 40.51 32.03
N GLU A 61 4.40 41.06 33.12
CA GLU A 61 5.80 41.50 33.26
C GLU A 61 6.52 40.60 34.26
N ILE A 62 7.58 39.92 33.83
CA ILE A 62 8.29 38.93 34.61
C ILE A 62 9.72 39.40 34.87
N THR A 63 10.15 39.30 36.11
CA THR A 63 11.51 39.64 36.57
C THR A 63 12.02 38.52 37.49
N PRO A 64 13.29 38.55 37.94
CA PRO A 64 13.82 37.51 38.82
C PRO A 64 13.10 37.39 40.17
N ASP A 65 12.48 38.46 40.66
CA ASP A 65 11.86 38.55 41.98
C ASP A 65 10.34 38.70 41.93
N LYS A 66 9.77 39.24 40.84
CA LYS A 66 8.33 39.48 40.71
C LYS A 66 7.74 39.09 39.36
N LEU A 67 6.45 38.76 39.40
CA LEU A 67 5.52 38.72 38.27
C LEU A 67 4.47 39.81 38.49
N LYS A 68 4.25 40.68 37.51
CA LYS A 68 3.18 41.69 37.51
C LYS A 68 2.21 41.39 36.38
N PHE A 69 0.95 41.17 36.70
CA PHE A 69 -0.14 41.12 35.74
C PHE A 69 -0.86 42.47 35.74
N SER A 70 -1.21 43.01 34.57
CA SER A 70 -1.94 44.28 34.46
C SER A 70 -2.93 44.24 33.29
N HIS A 71 -4.05 44.94 33.40
CA HIS A 71 -5.07 45.00 32.35
C HIS A 71 -5.80 46.36 32.31
N ASN A 72 -6.48 46.62 31.19
CA ASN A 72 -7.30 47.81 30.94
C ASN A 72 -8.82 47.55 30.99
N GLY A 73 -9.25 46.39 31.52
CA GLY A 73 -10.67 46.09 31.77
C GLY A 73 -11.35 47.13 32.69
N LYS A 74 -12.68 47.06 32.87
CA LYS A 74 -13.40 48.11 33.61
C LYS A 74 -12.85 48.32 35.03
N PRO A 75 -12.95 49.56 35.55
CA PRO A 75 -12.77 49.84 36.98
C PRO A 75 -13.63 48.93 37.86
N PHE A 76 -13.16 48.69 39.07
CA PHE A 76 -13.91 47.94 40.08
C PHE A 76 -15.10 48.75 40.58
N SER A 77 -16.19 48.08 40.93
CA SER A 77 -17.13 48.62 41.91
C SER A 77 -16.51 48.59 43.31
N LEU A 78 -17.05 49.42 44.21
CA LEU A 78 -16.62 49.43 45.62
C LEU A 78 -16.74 48.04 46.27
N ASP A 79 -17.79 47.29 45.94
CA ASP A 79 -18.03 45.94 46.46
C ASP A 79 -17.00 44.94 45.92
N GLU A 80 -16.69 44.97 44.62
CA GLU A 80 -15.69 44.07 44.01
C GLU A 80 -14.29 44.31 44.58
N ALA A 81 -13.87 45.57 44.73
CA ALA A 81 -12.58 45.91 45.34
C ALA A 81 -12.52 45.42 46.80
N TYR A 82 -13.61 45.55 47.55
CA TYR A 82 -13.68 45.09 48.94
C TYR A 82 -13.72 43.56 49.05
N ASN A 83 -14.34 42.86 48.11
CA ASN A 83 -14.41 41.39 48.05
C ASN A 83 -13.04 40.73 47.84
N LEU A 84 -12.06 41.44 47.25
CA LEU A 84 -10.67 40.99 47.18
C LEU A 84 -10.03 40.85 48.58
N ILE A 85 -10.45 41.68 49.53
CA ILE A 85 -9.97 41.69 50.92
C ILE A 85 -10.77 40.71 51.78
N MET A 86 -12.10 40.80 51.67
CA MET A 86 -13.06 39.97 52.41
C MET A 86 -13.93 39.17 51.43
N PRO A 87 -13.58 37.90 51.14
CA PRO A 87 -14.42 37.10 50.26
C PRO A 87 -15.79 36.83 50.93
N ASP A 88 -16.82 37.59 50.54
CA ASP A 88 -18.20 37.36 50.97
C ASP A 88 -19.01 36.65 49.88
N SER A 89 -19.44 35.42 50.15
CA SER A 89 -20.18 34.60 49.20
C SER A 89 -21.69 34.86 49.28
N THR A 90 -22.12 36.09 49.47
CA THR A 90 -23.55 36.46 49.47
C THR A 90 -23.90 37.18 48.18
N LYS A 91 -23.86 36.45 47.06
CA LYS A 91 -24.72 36.72 45.90
C LYS A 91 -25.70 35.56 45.74
N ASP A 92 -26.60 35.40 46.73
CA ASP A 92 -27.88 34.70 46.54
C ASP A 92 -28.88 35.72 45.95
N ASP A 93 -28.60 36.21 44.74
CA ASP A 93 -29.59 36.99 43.98
C ASP A 93 -30.36 36.05 43.06
N GLU A 94 -31.42 35.43 43.60
CA GLU A 94 -32.42 34.69 42.81
C GLU A 94 -33.18 35.58 41.79
N ALA A 95 -32.95 36.90 41.80
CA ALA A 95 -33.73 37.88 41.04
C ALA A 95 -33.20 38.23 39.64
N THR A 96 -32.01 37.78 39.24
CA THR A 96 -31.51 37.96 37.87
C THR A 96 -30.94 36.67 37.31
N HIS A 97 -31.64 36.06 36.36
CA HIS A 97 -31.17 34.89 35.59
C HIS A 97 -29.93 35.17 34.72
N LYS A 98 -29.24 36.31 34.86
CA LYS A 98 -27.91 36.55 34.31
C LYS A 98 -26.84 36.05 35.28
N LYS A 99 -26.89 34.75 35.61
CA LYS A 99 -25.74 34.07 36.20
C LYS A 99 -24.70 33.91 35.09
N SER A 100 -23.76 34.83 34.99
CA SER A 100 -22.44 34.49 34.47
C SER A 100 -21.87 33.46 35.45
N VAL A 101 -21.89 32.18 35.04
CA VAL A 101 -21.28 31.05 35.76
C VAL A 101 -19.76 31.25 35.94
N ILE A 102 -19.22 32.22 35.22
CA ILE A 102 -17.81 32.54 35.04
C ILE A 102 -17.23 33.24 36.30
N GLY A 103 -18.02 34.04 37.05
CA GLY A 103 -17.51 34.88 38.14
C GLY A 103 -17.97 34.55 39.56
N GLN A 104 -17.48 33.47 40.20
CA GLN A 104 -17.41 33.44 41.67
C GLN A 104 -16.16 34.19 42.12
N PHE A 105 -16.25 35.52 42.19
CA PHE A 105 -15.18 36.39 42.68
C PHE A 105 -14.69 35.89 44.05
N GLY A 106 -13.51 35.27 44.08
CA GLY A 106 -12.85 34.84 45.31
C GLY A 106 -12.05 33.55 45.21
N THR A 107 -12.55 32.50 44.56
CA THR A 107 -11.88 31.18 44.60
C THR A 107 -10.72 31.08 43.62
N GLY A 108 -10.94 31.52 42.37
CA GLY A 108 -9.94 31.59 41.31
C GLY A 108 -8.77 32.51 41.67
N PHE A 109 -9.07 33.71 42.15
CA PHE A 109 -8.05 34.66 42.61
C PHE A 109 -7.26 34.14 43.83
N ILE A 110 -7.87 33.42 44.77
CA ILE A 110 -7.10 32.82 45.89
C ILE A 110 -6.11 31.78 45.35
N SER A 111 -6.44 31.06 44.28
CA SER A 111 -5.57 30.03 43.70
C SER A 111 -4.25 30.60 43.15
N THR A 112 -4.21 31.89 42.77
CA THR A 112 -2.99 32.57 42.30
C THR A 112 -1.94 32.76 43.40
N HIS A 113 -2.28 32.51 44.67
CA HIS A 113 -1.29 32.42 45.76
C HIS A 113 -0.34 31.23 45.62
N ILE A 114 -0.52 30.38 44.59
CA ILE A 114 0.53 29.47 44.14
C ILE A 114 1.82 30.22 43.73
N LEU A 115 1.67 31.41 43.14
CA LEU A 115 2.77 32.26 42.65
C LEU A 115 3.48 33.00 43.78
N SER A 116 2.77 33.36 44.84
CA SER A 116 3.32 34.15 45.95
C SER A 116 2.46 34.05 47.21
N LYS A 117 3.11 34.10 48.38
CA LYS A 117 2.42 34.28 49.67
C LYS A 117 1.85 35.68 49.86
N ILE A 118 2.37 36.67 49.14
CA ILE A 118 2.00 38.08 49.25
C ILE A 118 1.67 38.63 47.85
N ILE A 119 0.51 39.27 47.73
CA ILE A 119 0.08 39.91 46.48
C ILE A 119 -0.14 41.40 46.76
N LYS A 120 0.46 42.27 45.96
CA LYS A 120 0.11 43.70 45.94
C LYS A 120 -0.94 43.92 44.85
N ILE A 121 -2.02 44.61 45.19
CA ILE A 121 -3.12 44.94 44.28
C ILE A 121 -3.17 46.46 44.12
N GLU A 122 -3.33 46.90 42.88
CA GLU A 122 -3.51 48.31 42.51
C GLU A 122 -4.67 48.37 41.51
N GLY A 123 -5.57 49.34 41.66
CA GLY A 123 -6.74 49.44 40.79
C GLY A 123 -7.46 50.77 40.93
N ILE A 124 -8.48 50.93 40.10
CA ILE A 124 -9.38 52.08 40.09
C ILE A 124 -10.80 51.62 40.43
N ILE A 125 -11.50 52.42 41.22
CA ILE A 125 -12.93 52.28 41.50
C ILE A 125 -13.68 53.41 40.80
N GLU A 126 -14.80 53.06 40.19
CA GLU A 126 -15.77 54.03 39.68
C GLU A 126 -17.05 53.97 40.52
N ASP A 127 -17.40 55.09 41.15
CA ASP A 127 -18.60 55.24 41.99
C ASP A 127 -19.29 56.56 41.65
N ASP A 128 -20.52 56.51 41.13
CA ASP A 128 -21.30 57.69 40.69
C ASP A 128 -20.50 58.70 39.83
N GLU A 129 -19.84 58.22 38.76
CA GLU A 129 -18.97 58.99 37.84
C GLU A 129 -17.69 59.56 38.49
N GLN A 130 -17.42 59.23 39.76
CA GLN A 130 -16.22 59.62 40.46
C GLN A 130 -15.22 58.45 40.52
N LEU A 131 -13.97 58.75 40.17
CA LEU A 131 -12.87 57.79 40.18
C LEU A 131 -12.07 57.86 41.48
N TYR A 132 -11.64 56.69 41.97
CA TYR A 132 -10.74 56.54 43.11
C TYR A 132 -9.66 55.53 42.77
N SER A 133 -8.39 55.84 43.07
CA SER A 133 -7.33 54.84 43.06
C SER A 133 -7.24 54.17 44.43
N PHE A 134 -6.86 52.89 44.45
CA PHE A 134 -6.56 52.17 45.67
C PHE A 134 -5.35 51.26 45.50
N ASN A 135 -4.68 50.95 46.60
CA ASN A 135 -3.71 49.86 46.66
C ASN A 135 -3.63 49.25 48.06
N PHE A 136 -3.36 47.94 48.13
CA PHE A 136 -3.16 47.22 49.38
C PHE A 136 -2.44 45.88 49.14
N HIS A 137 -1.97 45.27 50.23
CA HIS A 137 -1.35 43.94 50.20
C HIS A 137 -2.25 42.87 50.80
N LEU A 138 -2.28 41.70 50.16
CA LEU A 138 -2.83 40.48 50.71
C LEU A 138 -1.70 39.58 51.20
N ASP A 139 -1.68 39.29 52.50
CA ASP A 139 -0.66 38.44 53.12
C ASP A 139 -1.24 37.09 53.55
N ARG A 140 -0.77 36.01 52.93
CA ARG A 140 -1.21 34.63 53.21
C ARG A 140 -0.06 33.74 53.69
N ARG A 141 1.04 34.32 54.19
CA ARG A 141 2.24 33.57 54.62
C ARG A 141 1.94 32.44 55.61
N GLN A 142 1.07 32.69 56.59
CA GLN A 142 0.61 31.68 57.57
C GLN A 142 -0.76 31.10 57.19
N ARG A 143 -0.85 30.49 56.00
CA ARG A 143 -2.12 29.98 55.43
C ARG A 143 -2.94 29.01 56.31
N ASN A 144 -2.33 28.41 57.33
CA ASN A 144 -2.98 27.46 58.25
C ASN A 144 -3.34 28.09 59.61
N ASP A 145 -3.01 29.37 59.83
CA ASP A 145 -3.30 30.09 61.06
C ASP A 145 -4.46 31.06 60.84
N LYS A 146 -5.61 30.70 61.41
CA LYS A 146 -6.84 31.50 61.29
C LYS A 146 -6.71 32.87 61.95
N ASP A 147 -6.04 32.98 63.09
CA ASP A 147 -5.91 34.25 63.82
C ASP A 147 -4.97 35.19 63.06
N PHE A 148 -3.91 34.65 62.44
CA PHE A 148 -3.08 35.40 61.51
C PHE A 148 -3.89 35.91 60.31
N LEU A 149 -4.72 35.06 59.68
CA LEU A 149 -5.53 35.47 58.54
C LEU A 149 -6.56 36.55 58.91
N ILE A 150 -7.13 36.49 60.11
CA ILE A 150 -7.99 37.58 60.64
C ILE A 150 -7.21 38.89 60.70
N GLN A 151 -5.97 38.86 61.20
CA GLN A 151 -5.15 40.06 61.28
C GLN A 151 -4.76 40.57 59.90
N SER A 152 -4.36 39.68 58.98
CA SER A 152 -4.01 40.07 57.62
C SER A 152 -5.17 40.74 56.86
N ILE A 153 -6.41 40.25 57.04
CA ILE A 153 -7.59 40.88 56.42
C ILE A 153 -7.80 42.30 56.99
N LYS A 154 -7.60 42.50 58.30
CA LYS A 154 -7.70 43.82 58.92
C LYS A 154 -6.62 44.78 58.44
N ASP A 155 -5.40 44.29 58.29
CA ASP A 155 -4.28 45.09 57.81
C ASP A 155 -4.52 45.52 56.35
N ALA A 156 -4.98 44.59 55.49
CA ALA A 156 -5.36 44.90 54.11
C ALA A 156 -6.52 45.92 54.03
N GLU A 157 -7.54 45.78 54.88
CA GLU A 157 -8.65 46.74 54.97
C GLU A 157 -8.18 48.13 55.43
N ALA A 158 -7.22 48.19 56.35
CA ALA A 158 -6.63 49.45 56.80
C ALA A 158 -5.82 50.11 55.68
N GLU A 159 -4.95 49.36 55.00
CA GLU A 159 -4.18 49.84 53.84
C GLU A 159 -5.11 50.36 52.73
N TYR A 160 -6.16 49.60 52.40
CA TYR A 160 -7.15 49.99 51.39
C TYR A 160 -7.81 51.33 51.73
N LYS A 161 -8.17 51.57 53.00
CA LYS A 161 -8.77 52.84 53.44
C LYS A 161 -7.78 53.99 53.47
N GLU A 162 -6.52 53.74 53.83
CA GLU A 162 -5.46 54.75 53.88
C GLU A 162 -5.06 55.20 52.48
N ASN A 163 -5.02 54.25 51.53
CA ASN A 163 -4.57 54.47 50.15
C ASN A 163 -5.72 54.76 49.17
N LEU A 164 -6.93 55.01 49.65
CA LEU A 164 -8.06 55.37 48.80
C LEU A 164 -8.00 56.86 48.44
N GLU A 165 -7.57 57.16 47.23
CA GLU A 165 -7.35 58.53 46.77
C GLU A 165 -8.28 58.89 45.61
N LYS A 166 -8.94 60.05 45.72
CA LYS A 166 -9.80 60.58 44.67
C LYS A 166 -8.97 60.96 43.43
N LEU A 167 -9.41 60.53 42.25
CA LEU A 167 -8.81 60.90 40.97
C LEU A 167 -9.71 61.91 40.23
N ASP A 168 -9.09 62.93 39.62
CA ASP A 168 -9.83 63.87 38.77
C ASP A 168 -10.04 63.30 37.35
N GLU A 169 -9.07 62.54 36.83
CA GLU A 169 -9.10 61.89 35.51
C GLU A 169 -8.45 60.50 35.58
N LEU A 170 -8.72 59.65 34.58
CA LEU A 170 -8.04 58.35 34.46
C LEU A 170 -6.53 58.55 34.22
N PRO A 171 -5.65 57.70 34.78
CA PRO A 171 -4.23 57.74 34.50
C PRO A 171 -3.92 57.60 32.99
N GLU A 172 -2.83 58.21 32.53
CA GLU A 172 -2.34 58.06 31.15
C GLU A 172 -1.93 56.61 30.82
N ASP A 173 -1.59 55.81 31.83
CA ASP A 173 -1.31 54.38 31.63
C ASP A 173 -2.60 53.66 31.23
N GLU A 174 -2.54 52.95 30.10
CA GLU A 174 -3.66 52.14 29.61
C GLU A 174 -3.99 50.99 30.58
N PHE A 175 -3.07 50.56 31.44
CA PHE A 175 -3.27 49.44 32.36
C PHE A 175 -3.61 49.90 33.79
N GLN A 176 -4.89 50.14 34.07
CA GLN A 176 -5.32 50.73 35.34
C GLN A 176 -5.38 49.76 36.52
N THR A 177 -5.48 48.46 36.25
CA THR A 177 -5.51 47.42 37.29
C THR A 177 -4.26 46.56 37.21
N SER A 178 -3.62 46.27 38.34
CA SER A 178 -2.47 45.37 38.40
C SER A 178 -2.38 44.54 39.67
N PHE A 179 -1.80 43.35 39.50
CA PHE A 179 -1.53 42.37 40.56
C PHE A 179 -0.05 42.01 40.51
N THR A 180 0.69 42.31 41.57
CA THR A 180 2.12 42.02 41.67
C THR A 180 2.38 40.89 42.67
N TYR A 181 3.02 39.83 42.20
CA TYR A 181 3.37 38.62 42.92
C TYR A 181 4.88 38.57 43.16
N SER A 182 5.31 38.43 44.41
CA SER A 182 6.70 38.16 44.77
C SER A 182 7.03 36.67 44.59
N VAL A 183 7.56 36.30 43.43
CA VAL A 183 7.80 34.91 43.04
C VAL A 183 9.00 34.27 43.74
N ASP A 184 9.81 35.07 44.43
CA ASP A 184 10.84 34.61 45.38
C ASP A 184 10.26 34.26 46.77
N ASN A 185 8.99 34.60 47.03
CA ASN A 185 8.31 34.45 48.30
C ASN A 185 7.13 33.46 48.21
N THR A 186 7.40 32.25 47.72
CA THR A 186 6.43 31.14 47.58
C THR A 186 6.45 30.20 48.79
N TYR A 187 5.52 29.24 48.86
CA TYR A 187 5.50 28.19 49.91
C TYR A 187 6.69 27.23 49.77
N SER A 188 7.17 26.68 50.89
CA SER A 188 8.47 25.99 51.04
C SER A 188 8.70 24.72 50.20
N SER A 189 7.74 24.32 49.37
CA SER A 189 7.82 23.20 48.44
C SER A 189 7.66 23.63 46.97
N LEU A 190 7.56 24.93 46.70
CA LEU A 190 7.27 25.50 45.40
C LEU A 190 8.41 26.42 44.96
N ASN A 191 8.78 26.33 43.69
CA ASN A 191 9.68 27.28 43.05
C ASN A 191 8.83 28.23 42.20
N GLY A 192 8.75 29.50 42.58
CA GLY A 192 7.91 30.48 41.88
C GLY A 192 8.32 30.73 40.43
N GLN A 193 9.63 30.66 40.14
CA GLN A 193 10.12 30.82 38.76
C GLN A 193 9.68 29.65 37.88
N GLU A 194 9.79 28.42 38.37
CA GLU A 194 9.27 27.24 37.65
C GLU A 194 7.76 27.32 37.43
N ILE A 195 6.98 27.78 38.42
CA ILE A 195 5.52 27.96 38.25
C ILE A 195 5.19 28.97 37.15
N VAL A 196 5.95 30.05 37.07
CA VAL A 196 5.80 31.07 36.02
C VAL A 196 6.14 30.47 34.66
N ASP A 197 7.24 29.73 34.56
CA ASP A 197 7.67 29.08 33.31
C ASP A 197 6.64 28.05 32.83
N ASP A 198 6.17 27.16 33.72
CA ASP A 198 5.14 26.16 33.44
C ASP A 198 3.87 26.80 32.85
N GLY A 199 3.43 27.91 33.46
CA GLY A 199 2.24 28.64 33.02
C GLY A 199 2.41 29.31 31.66
N ILE A 200 3.58 29.92 31.41
CA ILE A 200 3.87 30.61 30.15
C ILE A 200 3.97 29.64 28.97
N GLU A 201 4.60 28.48 29.16
CA GLU A 201 4.74 27.49 28.09
C GLU A 201 3.37 26.96 27.66
N SER A 202 2.51 26.60 28.61
CA SER A 202 1.13 26.18 28.33
C SER A 202 0.27 27.29 27.75
N PHE A 203 0.43 28.52 28.24
CA PHE A 203 -0.26 29.69 27.73
C PHE A 203 -0.02 29.94 26.24
N LYS A 204 1.23 29.82 25.77
CA LYS A 204 1.59 30.07 24.36
C LYS A 204 0.88 29.14 23.38
N GLU A 205 0.57 27.92 23.80
CA GLU A 205 -0.10 26.94 22.96
C GLU A 205 -1.62 27.11 22.97
N LEU A 206 -2.21 27.48 24.10
CA LEU A 206 -3.66 27.57 24.26
C LEU A 206 -4.25 28.97 24.00
N ILE A 207 -3.41 30.02 23.99
CA ILE A 207 -3.89 31.38 23.78
C ILE A 207 -4.67 31.59 22.47
N PRO A 208 -4.38 30.91 21.35
CA PRO A 208 -5.20 31.05 20.16
C PRO A 208 -6.65 30.65 20.38
N TYR A 209 -6.91 29.58 21.13
CA TYR A 209 -8.27 29.13 21.46
C TYR A 209 -8.98 30.13 22.37
N VAL A 210 -8.30 30.64 23.40
CA VAL A 210 -8.87 31.66 24.29
C VAL A 210 -9.19 32.94 23.53
N LEU A 211 -8.31 33.37 22.63
CA LEU A 211 -8.57 34.50 21.75
C LEU A 211 -9.64 34.20 20.70
N THR A 212 -10.01 32.95 20.41
CA THR A 212 -11.19 32.60 19.61
C THR A 212 -12.47 32.76 20.42
N PHE A 213 -12.51 32.23 21.64
CA PHE A 213 -13.72 32.18 22.48
C PHE A 213 -14.01 33.48 23.22
N ARG A 214 -13.00 34.34 23.42
CA ARG A 214 -13.13 35.63 24.13
C ARG A 214 -12.87 36.80 23.19
N PRO A 215 -13.86 37.25 22.39
CA PRO A 215 -13.71 38.41 21.53
C PRO A 215 -13.42 39.71 22.29
N GLN A 216 -13.72 39.75 23.59
CA GLN A 216 -13.37 40.89 24.44
C GLN A 216 -11.85 41.03 24.64
N LEU A 217 -11.08 39.94 24.55
CA LEU A 217 -9.62 39.96 24.66
C LEU A 217 -9.00 40.25 23.29
N THR A 218 -8.40 41.43 23.14
CA THR A 218 -7.86 41.91 21.85
C THR A 218 -6.35 41.76 21.74
N GLU A 219 -5.63 41.96 22.84
CA GLU A 219 -4.17 41.93 22.84
C GLU A 219 -3.63 41.44 24.20
N ILE A 220 -2.66 40.52 24.16
CA ILE A 220 -1.98 40.05 25.37
C ILE A 220 -0.47 40.12 25.17
N GLU A 221 0.20 40.78 26.12
CA GLU A 221 1.65 40.95 26.14
C GLU A 221 2.28 40.10 27.25
N VAL A 222 3.38 39.40 26.95
CA VAL A 222 4.23 38.73 27.94
C VAL A 222 5.65 39.27 27.79
N ILE A 223 6.15 39.97 28.80
CA ILE A 223 7.44 40.65 28.81
C ILE A 223 8.32 40.02 29.89
N ASP A 224 9.40 39.35 29.49
CA ASP A 224 10.35 38.71 30.38
C ASP A 224 11.67 39.49 30.47
N TYR A 225 12.01 39.95 31.67
CA TYR A 225 13.20 40.73 32.01
C TYR A 225 14.27 39.91 32.76
N ARG A 226 14.08 38.60 32.98
CA ARG A 226 15.00 37.76 33.77
C ARG A 226 16.36 37.55 33.12
N THR A 227 16.39 37.51 31.79
CA THR A 227 17.61 37.32 31.00
C THR A 227 17.78 38.47 30.00
N THR A 228 17.63 38.24 28.70
CA THR A 228 17.49 39.29 27.71
C THR A 228 16.01 39.65 27.58
N THR A 229 15.68 40.94 27.62
CA THR A 229 14.29 41.40 27.50
C THR A 229 13.63 40.80 26.27
N THR A 230 12.61 39.98 26.52
CA THR A 230 11.82 39.31 25.50
C THR A 230 10.37 39.71 25.65
N LYS A 231 9.80 40.34 24.63
CA LYS A 231 8.39 40.73 24.55
C LYS A 231 7.68 39.84 23.55
N LEU A 232 6.73 39.04 24.01
CA LEU A 232 5.76 38.35 23.18
C LEU A 232 4.45 39.13 23.18
N MET A 233 3.79 39.19 22.04
CA MET A 233 2.48 39.84 21.89
C MET A 233 1.60 38.95 21.03
N PHE A 234 0.37 38.74 21.49
CA PHE A 234 -0.67 37.97 20.81
C PHE A 234 -1.83 38.89 20.53
N LYS A 235 -2.25 39.00 19.27
CA LYS A 235 -3.35 39.86 18.85
C LYS A 235 -4.42 39.04 18.13
N ARG A 236 -5.69 39.29 18.45
CA ARG A 236 -6.84 38.71 17.75
C ARG A 236 -7.14 39.48 16.46
N GLU A 237 -7.41 38.76 15.39
CA GLU A 237 -7.97 39.26 14.14
C GLU A 237 -8.94 38.22 13.57
N GLU A 238 -10.09 38.66 13.05
CA GLU A 238 -11.04 37.79 12.37
C GLU A 238 -10.73 37.76 10.89
N VAL A 239 -10.76 36.57 10.28
CA VAL A 239 -10.43 36.36 8.87
C VAL A 239 -11.72 36.13 8.09
N GLU A 240 -11.98 37.01 7.13
CA GLU A 240 -13.09 36.85 6.19
C GLU A 240 -12.91 35.59 5.35
N ASN A 241 -13.99 34.83 5.18
CA ASN A 241 -14.05 33.64 4.34
C ASN A 241 -15.49 33.45 3.84
N ASP A 242 -15.64 32.73 2.73
CA ASP A 242 -16.93 32.54 2.06
C ASP A 242 -17.59 31.18 2.41
N ILE A 243 -17.02 30.42 3.36
CA ILE A 243 -17.57 29.12 3.80
C ILE A 243 -18.68 29.39 4.81
N GLU A 244 -19.89 28.94 4.50
CA GLU A 244 -21.04 29.06 5.41
C GLU A 244 -20.76 28.31 6.73
N ASP A 245 -21.25 28.86 7.84
CA ASP A 245 -21.05 28.35 9.22
C ASP A 245 -19.61 28.34 9.76
N LEU A 246 -18.60 28.73 8.98
CA LEU A 246 -17.20 28.76 9.42
C LEU A 246 -16.75 30.17 9.82
N ILE A 247 -16.35 30.32 11.06
CA ILE A 247 -15.64 31.50 11.56
C ILE A 247 -14.16 31.16 11.68
N ILE A 248 -13.28 32.07 11.27
CA ILE A 248 -11.83 31.88 11.37
C ILE A 248 -11.22 33.01 12.17
N ILE A 249 -10.58 32.66 13.28
CA ILE A 249 -9.85 33.60 14.12
C ILE A 249 -8.35 33.40 13.94
N GLN A 250 -7.66 34.49 13.61
CA GLN A 250 -6.21 34.58 13.53
C GLN A 250 -5.64 35.17 14.81
N THR A 251 -4.68 34.45 15.39
CA THR A 251 -3.80 34.97 16.42
C THR A 251 -2.46 35.38 15.80
N ILE A 252 -2.19 36.68 15.79
CA ILE A 252 -0.95 37.25 15.26
C ILE A 252 0.09 37.30 16.39
N CYS A 253 1.21 36.61 16.20
CA CYS A 253 2.28 36.52 17.20
C CYS A 253 3.46 37.42 16.82
N HIS A 254 3.84 38.32 17.73
CA HIS A 254 5.05 39.13 17.61
C HIS A 254 6.04 38.82 18.74
N LYS A 255 7.33 38.77 18.41
CA LYS A 255 8.45 38.69 19.36
C LYS A 255 9.38 39.89 19.15
N ASN A 256 9.57 40.69 20.20
CA ASN A 256 10.39 41.90 20.18
C ASN A 256 10.03 42.84 19.02
N GLY A 257 8.73 43.00 18.75
CA GLY A 257 8.19 43.81 17.65
C GLY A 257 8.31 43.19 16.26
N LYS A 258 8.92 42.00 16.12
CA LYS A 258 8.98 41.27 14.85
C LYS A 258 7.88 40.23 14.80
N HIS A 259 7.17 40.15 13.69
CA HIS A 259 6.22 39.08 13.42
C HIS A 259 6.94 37.72 13.39
N ILE A 260 6.43 36.73 14.12
CA ILE A 260 7.03 35.38 14.22
C ILE A 260 6.12 34.27 13.71
N GLY A 261 4.85 34.57 13.39
CA GLY A 261 3.91 33.61 12.84
C GLY A 261 2.46 33.97 13.18
N ASN A 262 1.54 33.36 12.45
CA ASN A 262 0.11 33.41 12.72
C ASN A 262 -0.38 32.00 13.06
N LYS A 263 -1.27 31.89 14.05
CA LYS A 263 -2.03 30.65 14.32
C LYS A 263 -3.49 30.91 13.92
N LEU A 264 -4.08 30.01 13.12
CA LEU A 264 -5.48 30.09 12.72
C LEU A 264 -6.28 29.02 13.46
N ILE A 265 -7.43 29.41 14.00
CA ILE A 265 -8.41 28.51 14.59
C ILE A 265 -9.70 28.69 13.79
N GLY A 266 -10.20 27.60 13.22
CA GLY A 266 -11.57 27.54 12.71
C GLY A 266 -12.52 27.22 13.85
N ASN A 267 -13.68 27.87 13.89
CA ASN A 267 -14.76 27.55 14.80
C ASN A 267 -16.12 27.51 14.08
N ILE A 268 -16.98 26.60 14.54
CA ILE A 268 -18.36 26.44 14.08
C ILE A 268 -19.26 26.56 15.29
N ILE A 269 -20.29 27.39 15.18
CA ILE A 269 -21.25 27.65 16.25
C ILE A 269 -22.54 26.85 15.99
N ASP A 270 -23.07 26.24 17.03
CA ASP A 270 -24.40 25.63 17.09
C ASP A 270 -25.11 26.11 18.36
N GLU A 271 -26.13 26.95 18.20
CA GLU A 271 -26.87 27.57 19.32
C GLU A 271 -25.96 28.25 20.35
N GLU A 272 -25.77 27.65 21.53
CA GLU A 272 -24.98 28.19 22.66
C GLU A 272 -23.62 27.48 22.82
N THR A 273 -23.22 26.68 21.83
CA THR A 273 -21.97 25.91 21.81
C THR A 273 -21.15 26.24 20.56
N GLU A 274 -19.84 26.24 20.69
CA GLU A 274 -18.94 26.29 19.54
C GLU A 274 -17.89 25.18 19.62
N ILE A 275 -17.53 24.62 18.47
CA ILE A 275 -16.37 23.75 18.34
C ILE A 275 -15.21 24.51 17.72
N ALA A 276 -13.97 24.14 18.06
CA ALA A 276 -12.78 24.77 17.49
C ALA A 276 -11.69 23.75 17.13
N PHE A 277 -10.99 24.04 16.06
CA PHE A 277 -9.95 23.18 15.50
C PHE A 277 -8.86 24.04 14.82
N PRO A 278 -7.57 23.66 14.97
CA PRO A 278 -6.48 24.43 14.39
C PRO A 278 -6.37 24.14 12.89
N ILE A 279 -6.20 25.20 12.10
CA ILE A 279 -6.13 25.10 10.64
C ILE A 279 -4.92 25.85 10.08
N LYS A 280 -4.58 25.53 8.85
CA LYS A 280 -3.63 26.29 8.04
C LYS A 280 -4.21 26.53 6.66
N HIS A 281 -4.23 27.79 6.25
CA HIS A 281 -4.68 28.18 4.92
C HIS A 281 -3.72 27.64 3.85
N ILE A 282 -4.27 26.95 2.84
CA ILE A 282 -3.52 26.50 1.66
C ILE A 282 -3.81 27.46 0.51
N GLU A 283 -5.06 27.47 0.05
CA GLU A 283 -5.58 28.29 -1.05
C GLU A 283 -7.03 28.66 -0.78
N ALA A 284 -7.70 29.33 -1.73
CA ALA A 284 -9.05 29.86 -1.53
C ALA A 284 -10.00 28.75 -1.01
N GLU A 285 -10.56 28.96 0.18
CA GLU A 285 -11.51 28.06 0.86
C GLU A 285 -10.97 26.65 1.19
N THR A 286 -9.71 26.34 0.90
CA THR A 286 -9.09 25.05 1.21
C THR A 286 -8.08 25.17 2.33
N PHE A 287 -8.28 24.36 3.38
CA PHE A 287 -7.47 24.37 4.58
C PHE A 287 -6.87 22.98 4.89
N GLN A 288 -5.73 22.99 5.58
CA GLN A 288 -5.14 21.83 6.24
C GLN A 288 -5.57 21.83 7.70
N LEU A 289 -6.11 20.71 8.19
CA LEU A 289 -6.34 20.50 9.63
C LEU A 289 -5.00 20.20 10.31
N LEU A 290 -4.71 20.89 11.40
CA LEU A 290 -3.48 20.70 12.17
C LEU A 290 -3.74 19.80 13.38
N SER A 291 -2.68 19.20 13.90
CA SER A 291 -2.74 18.49 15.18
C SER A 291 -2.98 19.47 16.33
N PHE A 292 -3.74 19.03 17.33
CA PHE A 292 -3.88 19.77 18.59
C PHE A 292 -2.55 19.80 19.36
N PRO A 293 -2.28 20.84 20.17
CA PRO A 293 -1.14 20.84 21.08
C PRO A 293 -1.17 19.65 22.05
N ASP A 294 0.00 19.19 22.50
CA ASP A 294 0.09 18.11 23.48
C ASP A 294 -0.67 18.46 24.77
N ASN A 295 -1.50 17.54 25.26
CA ASN A 295 -2.38 17.73 26.43
C ASN A 295 -3.31 18.95 26.30
N CYS A 296 -3.74 19.30 25.08
CA CYS A 296 -4.72 20.36 24.86
C CYS A 296 -6.06 20.00 25.54
N PRO A 297 -6.59 20.83 26.45
CA PRO A 297 -7.93 20.62 27.01
C PRO A 297 -8.97 20.57 25.89
N LEU A 298 -9.92 19.64 25.94
CA LEU A 298 -10.99 19.57 24.93
C LEU A 298 -12.25 20.30 25.38
N LEU A 299 -12.36 20.71 26.65
CA LEU A 299 -13.48 21.50 27.16
C LEU A 299 -13.03 22.89 27.60
N PHE A 300 -13.80 23.89 27.16
CA PHE A 300 -13.60 25.29 27.54
C PHE A 300 -14.92 25.88 28.03
N CYS A 301 -14.85 26.71 29.07
CA CYS A 301 -15.93 27.61 29.47
C CYS A 301 -15.30 28.97 29.68
N ALA A 302 -15.31 29.81 28.64
CA ALA A 302 -14.46 30.98 28.42
C ALA A 302 -12.93 30.71 28.39
N PHE A 303 -12.44 29.84 29.26
CA PHE A 303 -11.04 29.47 29.44
C PHE A 303 -10.89 27.94 29.48
N PRO A 304 -9.67 27.40 29.29
CA PRO A 304 -9.45 25.96 29.22
C PRO A 304 -9.75 25.26 30.56
N MET A 305 -10.55 24.18 30.53
CA MET A 305 -10.70 23.28 31.67
C MET A 305 -9.53 22.30 31.71
N VAL A 306 -8.39 22.72 32.29
CA VAL A 306 -7.16 21.94 32.32
C VAL A 306 -7.41 20.53 32.88
N GLY A 307 -6.94 19.49 32.18
CA GLY A 307 -7.15 18.08 32.54
C GLY A 307 -8.29 17.39 31.78
N THR A 308 -8.85 18.04 30.76
CA THR A 308 -9.89 17.48 29.87
C THR A 308 -9.35 17.05 28.50
N ASP A 309 -8.04 16.82 28.39
CA ASP A 309 -7.37 16.36 27.17
C ASP A 309 -7.73 14.94 26.75
N ASP A 310 -8.26 14.13 27.67
CA ASP A 310 -8.75 12.77 27.42
C ASP A 310 -10.27 12.69 27.22
N PHE A 311 -10.96 13.82 27.19
CA PHE A 311 -12.41 13.87 26.97
C PHE A 311 -12.75 13.24 25.62
N ASN A 312 -13.81 12.44 25.56
CA ASN A 312 -14.09 11.61 24.39
C ASN A 312 -14.81 12.38 23.27
N PHE A 313 -14.13 13.37 22.70
CA PHE A 313 -14.62 14.18 21.59
C PHE A 313 -13.45 14.55 20.64
N PRO A 314 -13.64 14.63 19.31
CA PRO A 314 -12.51 14.75 18.39
C PRO A 314 -11.90 16.17 18.26
N VAL A 315 -12.58 17.18 18.78
CA VAL A 315 -12.19 18.60 18.68
C VAL A 315 -12.48 19.34 19.99
N VAL A 316 -11.97 20.57 20.11
CA VAL A 316 -12.25 21.42 21.28
C VAL A 316 -13.71 21.85 21.26
N ILE A 317 -14.36 21.82 22.42
CA ILE A 317 -15.73 22.30 22.65
C ILE A 317 -15.69 23.48 23.62
N HIS A 318 -16.39 24.55 23.27
CA HIS A 318 -16.58 25.70 24.13
C HIS A 318 -18.07 26.01 24.31
N SER A 319 -18.46 26.34 25.54
CA SER A 319 -19.72 27.02 25.81
C SER A 319 -19.62 27.83 27.11
N GLU A 320 -20.12 29.07 27.11
CA GLU A 320 -20.27 29.88 28.32
C GLU A 320 -21.37 29.32 29.27
N LYS A 321 -22.22 28.41 28.78
CA LYS A 321 -23.30 27.78 29.55
C LYS A 321 -22.90 26.48 30.22
N PHE A 322 -21.70 25.95 29.95
CA PHE A 322 -21.23 24.78 30.67
C PHE A 322 -21.30 25.02 32.19
N VAL A 323 -21.73 23.99 32.91
CA VAL A 323 -21.75 23.95 34.36
C VAL A 323 -20.53 23.13 34.81
N PRO A 324 -19.37 23.78 35.05
CA PRO A 324 -18.17 23.07 35.46
C PRO A 324 -18.35 22.47 36.85
N ASN A 325 -17.58 21.43 37.13
CA ASN A 325 -17.47 20.88 38.48
C ASN A 325 -16.81 21.89 39.44
N ARG A 326 -16.79 21.57 40.74
CA ARG A 326 -16.26 22.45 41.78
C ARG A 326 -14.80 22.89 41.53
N GLU A 327 -14.01 22.03 40.91
CA GLU A 327 -12.58 22.24 40.70
C GLU A 327 -12.29 22.89 39.34
N ARG A 328 -13.32 23.14 38.52
CA ARG A 328 -13.25 23.74 37.18
C ARG A 328 -12.31 23.00 36.24
N ASP A 329 -12.23 21.68 36.42
CA ASP A 329 -11.35 20.78 35.68
C ASP A 329 -12.12 19.83 34.75
N GLY A 330 -13.41 20.11 34.54
CA GLY A 330 -14.29 19.38 33.66
C GLY A 330 -15.76 19.67 33.99
N ILE A 331 -16.63 18.89 33.36
CA ILE A 331 -18.09 18.91 33.56
C ILE A 331 -18.54 17.61 34.22
N GLU A 332 -19.56 17.68 35.07
CA GLU A 332 -20.23 16.50 35.61
C GLU A 332 -21.47 16.22 34.79
N ILE A 333 -21.51 15.06 34.13
CA ILE A 333 -22.69 14.61 33.37
C ILE A 333 -23.52 13.71 34.28
N SER A 334 -24.84 13.91 34.31
CA SER A 334 -25.78 13.02 35.01
C SER A 334 -27.11 12.93 34.26
N ASP A 335 -27.98 11.99 34.67
CA ASP A 335 -29.33 11.87 34.08
C ASP A 335 -30.19 13.14 34.26
N TYR A 336 -29.88 13.99 35.24
CA TYR A 336 -30.59 15.23 35.53
C TYR A 336 -29.90 16.49 34.99
N ASP A 337 -28.68 16.35 34.45
CA ASP A 337 -27.91 17.46 33.91
C ASP A 337 -28.34 17.74 32.47
N THR A 338 -29.33 18.62 32.30
CA THR A 338 -29.79 19.00 30.96
C THR A 338 -28.80 19.93 30.25
N GLU A 339 -28.20 20.86 30.98
CA GLU A 339 -27.40 21.93 30.39
C GLU A 339 -26.15 21.39 29.68
N ASN A 340 -25.29 20.61 30.36
CA ASN A 340 -24.08 20.13 29.70
C ASN A 340 -24.41 19.07 28.62
N ARG A 341 -25.48 18.30 28.79
CA ARG A 341 -25.91 17.31 27.80
C ARG A 341 -26.36 17.98 26.51
N ASP A 342 -27.12 19.06 26.61
CA ASP A 342 -27.54 19.85 25.45
C ASP A 342 -26.33 20.46 24.74
N ARG A 343 -25.35 21.04 25.48
CA ARG A 343 -24.10 21.55 24.89
C ARG A 343 -23.31 20.48 24.12
N LEU A 344 -23.24 19.25 24.64
CA LEU A 344 -22.56 18.16 23.95
C LEU A 344 -23.31 17.70 22.69
N ILE A 345 -24.64 17.76 22.69
CA ILE A 345 -25.46 17.46 21.50
C ILE A 345 -25.21 18.51 20.42
N GLU A 346 -25.23 19.80 20.79
CA GLU A 346 -24.91 20.91 19.91
C GLU A 346 -23.49 20.80 19.33
N ALA A 347 -22.49 20.49 20.17
CA ALA A 347 -21.12 20.25 19.73
C ALA A 347 -21.04 19.14 18.68
N LYS A 348 -21.79 18.04 18.88
CA LYS A 348 -21.87 16.93 17.94
C LYS A 348 -22.51 17.38 16.62
N ASP A 349 -23.55 18.22 16.64
CA ASP A 349 -24.18 18.74 15.43
C ASP A 349 -23.25 19.69 14.67
N ALA A 350 -22.53 20.57 15.38
CA ALA A 350 -21.46 21.40 14.80
C ALA A 350 -20.34 20.55 14.16
N PHE A 351 -19.94 19.45 14.81
CA PHE A 351 -18.90 18.56 14.29
C PHE A 351 -19.35 17.85 13.01
N LEU A 352 -20.62 17.44 12.91
CA LEU A 352 -21.14 16.86 11.67
C LEU A 352 -21.15 17.87 10.52
N ARG A 353 -21.36 19.17 10.80
CA ARG A 353 -21.20 20.24 9.80
C ARG A 353 -19.74 20.44 9.40
N LEU A 354 -18.81 20.37 10.34
CA LEU A 354 -17.36 20.39 10.02
C LEU A 354 -16.99 19.28 9.03
N LEU A 355 -17.49 18.06 9.22
CA LEU A 355 -17.26 16.97 8.29
C LEU A 355 -17.82 17.26 6.89
N GLY A 356 -18.98 17.92 6.80
CA GLY A 356 -19.55 18.40 5.54
C GLY A 356 -18.63 19.41 4.84
N ILE A 357 -18.13 20.40 5.58
CA ILE A 357 -17.19 21.42 5.06
C ILE A 357 -15.90 20.76 4.55
N ILE A 358 -15.35 19.79 5.29
CA ILE A 358 -14.12 19.10 4.89
C ILE A 358 -14.29 18.37 3.56
N GLU A 359 -15.44 17.73 3.35
CA GLU A 359 -15.75 17.03 2.10
C GLU A 359 -16.08 17.99 0.95
N GLU A 360 -16.82 19.07 1.20
CA GLU A 360 -17.22 20.04 0.18
C GLU A 360 -16.04 20.88 -0.34
N TYR A 361 -15.15 21.30 0.56
CA TYR A 361 -14.04 22.21 0.25
C TYR A 361 -12.68 21.50 0.16
N ASP A 362 -12.67 20.17 0.11
CA ASP A 362 -11.47 19.35 -0.05
C ASP A 362 -10.37 19.64 0.98
N TRP A 363 -10.72 19.75 2.26
CA TRP A 363 -9.72 19.97 3.32
C TRP A 363 -8.81 18.75 3.52
N THR A 364 -7.55 18.98 3.87
CA THR A 364 -6.53 17.92 3.99
C THR A 364 -6.20 17.62 5.46
N ASP A 365 -5.55 16.48 5.70
CA ASP A 365 -5.13 16.00 7.03
C ASP A 365 -6.27 15.76 8.03
N ALA A 366 -7.43 15.31 7.54
CA ALA A 366 -8.60 15.00 8.36
C ALA A 366 -8.36 13.92 9.44
N PHE A 367 -7.26 13.16 9.35
CA PHE A 367 -6.82 12.28 10.43
C PHE A 367 -6.64 13.01 11.75
N ASN A 368 -6.29 14.31 11.75
CA ASN A 368 -6.08 15.11 12.97
C ASN A 368 -7.36 15.32 13.81
N ILE A 369 -8.55 15.11 13.23
CA ILE A 369 -9.85 15.20 13.92
C ILE A 369 -10.62 13.88 13.91
N SER A 370 -9.95 12.78 13.53
CA SER A 370 -10.57 11.45 13.42
C SER A 370 -10.34 10.57 14.65
N PHE A 371 -9.77 11.15 15.71
CA PHE A 371 -9.56 10.48 16.97
C PHE A 371 -10.90 10.25 17.69
N LEU A 372 -11.13 9.00 18.10
CA LEU A 372 -12.33 8.62 18.83
C LEU A 372 -12.01 7.42 19.73
N ASN A 373 -12.42 7.48 21.00
CA ASN A 373 -12.17 6.43 21.97
C ASN A 373 -13.48 5.80 22.45
N ASN A 374 -13.40 4.60 23.02
CA ASN A 374 -14.57 4.00 23.68
C ASN A 374 -14.97 4.82 24.92
N PRO A 375 -16.25 5.23 25.08
CA PRO A 375 -16.69 6.03 26.22
C PRO A 375 -16.46 5.32 27.57
N LYS A 376 -15.69 5.96 28.47
CA LYS A 376 -15.30 5.44 29.79
C LYS A 376 -16.18 6.00 30.93
N PHE A 377 -17.49 5.86 30.81
CA PHE A 377 -18.42 6.24 31.89
C PHE A 377 -18.72 5.06 32.82
N ASN A 378 -18.65 5.29 34.13
CA ASN A 378 -18.95 4.28 35.16
C ASN A 378 -20.46 3.96 35.23
N GLU A 379 -21.31 4.97 35.08
CA GLU A 379 -22.76 4.81 35.14
C GLU A 379 -23.33 4.35 33.78
N TYR A 380 -24.13 3.29 33.81
CA TYR A 380 -24.66 2.69 32.59
C TYR A 380 -25.61 3.61 31.82
N SER A 381 -26.48 4.37 32.49
CA SER A 381 -27.43 5.29 31.83
C SER A 381 -26.68 6.39 31.07
N ILE A 382 -25.72 7.04 31.73
CA ILE A 382 -24.84 8.04 31.12
C ILE A 382 -24.04 7.44 29.97
N LYS A 383 -23.40 6.28 30.18
CA LYS A 383 -22.63 5.61 29.13
C LYS A 383 -23.49 5.34 27.90
N ASN A 384 -24.70 4.81 28.11
CA ASN A 384 -25.63 4.50 27.03
C ASN A 384 -26.12 5.77 26.32
N TRP A 385 -26.44 6.83 27.05
CA TRP A 385 -26.81 8.11 26.46
C TRP A 385 -25.66 8.68 25.62
N PHE A 386 -24.46 8.84 26.18
CA PHE A 386 -23.31 9.38 25.48
C PHE A 386 -22.97 8.55 24.24
N THR A 387 -23.02 7.22 24.37
CA THR A 387 -22.75 6.31 23.25
C THR A 387 -23.74 6.52 22.11
N ASN A 388 -25.04 6.66 22.39
CA ASN A 388 -26.06 6.74 21.34
C ASN A 388 -26.24 8.16 20.80
N SER A 389 -26.12 9.18 21.65
CA SER A 389 -26.38 10.57 21.28
C SER A 389 -25.16 11.29 20.73
N ILE A 390 -23.94 10.91 21.13
CA ILE A 390 -22.71 11.61 20.77
C ILE A 390 -21.78 10.70 19.95
N PHE A 391 -21.30 9.61 20.55
CA PHE A 391 -20.27 8.77 19.96
C PHE A 391 -20.70 8.11 18.64
N LYS A 392 -21.88 7.48 18.59
CA LYS A 392 -22.36 6.79 17.38
C LYS A 392 -22.56 7.76 16.20
N PRO A 393 -23.25 8.91 16.35
CA PRO A 393 -23.36 9.90 15.28
C PRO A 393 -22.01 10.38 14.77
N ILE A 394 -21.06 10.70 15.66
CA ILE A 394 -19.71 11.11 15.28
C ILE A 394 -18.99 10.01 14.51
N LYS A 395 -19.03 8.77 15.02
CA LYS A 395 -18.45 7.60 14.34
C LYS A 395 -19.06 7.43 12.95
N GLU A 396 -20.39 7.49 12.83
CA GLU A 396 -21.08 7.34 11.55
C GLU A 396 -20.76 8.47 10.57
N GLY A 397 -20.60 9.71 11.06
CA GLY A 397 -20.14 10.84 10.27
C GLY A 397 -18.76 10.58 9.69
N LEU A 398 -17.76 10.32 10.56
CA LEU A 398 -16.39 9.98 10.15
C LEU A 398 -16.38 8.78 9.18
N TYR A 399 -17.24 7.80 9.40
CA TYR A 399 -17.29 6.60 8.57
C TYR A 399 -17.77 6.87 7.13
N LYS A 400 -18.67 7.83 6.93
CA LYS A 400 -19.34 8.10 5.64
C LYS A 400 -18.72 9.25 4.87
N THR A 401 -18.15 10.24 5.55
CA THR A 401 -17.57 11.44 4.94
C THR A 401 -16.34 11.09 4.10
N LYS A 402 -16.25 11.61 2.87
CA LYS A 402 -15.12 11.38 1.97
C LYS A 402 -13.93 12.27 2.30
N MET A 403 -13.21 11.93 3.36
CA MET A 403 -12.09 12.74 3.88
C MET A 403 -10.71 12.08 3.72
N VAL A 404 -10.63 10.83 3.25
CA VAL A 404 -9.37 10.10 3.10
C VAL A 404 -8.79 10.33 1.71
N GLU A 405 -7.72 11.12 1.63
CA GLU A 405 -7.05 11.42 0.37
C GLU A 405 -6.35 10.19 -0.22
N LEU A 406 -6.48 10.02 -1.53
CA LEU A 406 -5.78 9.00 -2.31
C LEU A 406 -4.50 9.56 -2.94
N ASP A 407 -3.60 8.67 -3.33
CA ASP A 407 -2.35 9.08 -3.96
C ASP A 407 -2.57 9.71 -5.34
N GLN A 408 -1.94 10.85 -5.59
CA GLN A 408 -2.09 11.60 -6.85
C GLN A 408 -1.61 10.79 -8.07
N ALA A 409 -0.72 9.81 -7.87
CA ALA A 409 -0.22 8.96 -8.94
C ALA A 409 -1.31 8.11 -9.62
N LEU A 410 -2.49 7.95 -9.00
CA LEU A 410 -3.56 7.08 -9.51
C LEU A 410 -4.35 7.68 -10.68
N ASN A 411 -4.23 9.00 -10.94
CA ASN A 411 -4.95 9.69 -12.04
C ASN A 411 -6.47 9.41 -12.10
N ILE A 412 -7.11 9.27 -10.95
CA ILE A 412 -8.55 9.01 -10.80
C ILE A 412 -9.34 10.30 -10.59
N GLU A 413 -10.59 10.32 -11.06
CA GLU A 413 -11.49 11.48 -10.91
C GLU A 413 -11.86 11.74 -9.44
N ASN A 414 -12.24 10.70 -8.70
CA ASN A 414 -12.51 10.81 -7.28
C ASN A 414 -11.21 10.61 -6.48
N LYS A 415 -10.69 11.68 -5.89
CA LYS A 415 -9.42 11.67 -5.15
C LYS A 415 -9.56 11.38 -3.66
N ARG A 416 -10.79 11.14 -3.18
CA ARG A 416 -11.08 10.91 -1.76
C ARG A 416 -12.03 9.74 -1.56
N LEU A 417 -11.79 8.98 -0.50
CA LEU A 417 -12.67 7.91 -0.03
C LEU A 417 -13.22 8.21 1.35
N SER A 418 -14.34 7.56 1.66
CA SER A 418 -14.80 7.44 3.03
C SER A 418 -13.98 6.39 3.79
N LEU A 419 -13.99 6.46 5.13
CA LEU A 419 -13.36 5.39 5.93
C LEU A 419 -13.99 4.03 5.67
N SER A 420 -15.27 3.98 5.27
CA SER A 420 -15.97 2.73 4.94
C SER A 420 -15.47 2.00 3.69
N GLU A 421 -14.65 2.67 2.88
CA GLU A 421 -14.18 2.18 1.57
C GLU A 421 -12.65 1.98 1.54
N VAL A 422 -11.95 2.36 2.61
CA VAL A 422 -10.49 2.39 2.66
C VAL A 422 -9.92 1.36 3.62
N TYR A 423 -8.71 0.90 3.29
CA TYR A 423 -7.87 0.09 4.15
C TYR A 423 -6.71 0.93 4.68
N ILE A 424 -6.49 0.86 5.98
CA ILE A 424 -5.36 1.49 6.67
C ILE A 424 -4.38 0.40 7.08
N PRO A 425 -3.14 0.41 6.55
CA PRO A 425 -2.11 -0.54 6.93
C PRO A 425 -1.91 -0.57 8.43
N TYR A 426 -1.90 -1.78 8.99
CA TYR A 426 -1.91 -1.99 10.42
C TYR A 426 -0.77 -2.91 10.84
N ALA A 427 -0.09 -2.50 11.89
CA ALA A 427 0.81 -3.33 12.68
C ALA A 427 0.43 -3.23 14.16
N ASP A 428 0.68 -4.29 14.93
CA ASP A 428 0.46 -4.25 16.38
C ASP A 428 1.38 -3.21 17.03
N LYS A 429 0.80 -2.17 17.65
CA LYS A 429 1.53 -1.08 18.32
C LYS A 429 2.45 -1.56 19.47
N ARG A 430 2.31 -2.82 19.92
CA ARG A 430 3.19 -3.46 20.92
C ARG A 430 4.53 -3.93 20.32
N ALA A 431 4.60 -4.13 19.01
CA ALA A 431 5.84 -4.50 18.33
C ALA A 431 6.81 -3.32 18.27
N LYS A 432 8.12 -3.54 18.41
CA LYS A 432 9.11 -2.45 18.41
C LYS A 432 9.24 -1.73 17.07
N ASN A 433 8.95 -2.43 15.98
CA ASN A 433 9.09 -1.99 14.60
C ASN A 433 7.71 -1.80 13.93
N TYR A 434 6.66 -1.53 14.71
CA TYR A 434 5.29 -1.43 14.19
C TYR A 434 5.17 -0.45 13.01
N ALA A 435 5.84 0.72 13.08
CA ALA A 435 5.77 1.73 12.04
C ALA A 435 6.43 1.28 10.73
N GLU A 436 7.56 0.56 10.84
CA GLU A 436 8.25 -0.04 9.70
C GLU A 436 7.37 -1.13 9.06
N LEU A 437 6.80 -2.02 9.88
CA LEU A 437 5.91 -3.07 9.40
C LEU A 437 4.65 -2.50 8.71
N ALA A 438 3.99 -1.50 9.31
CA ALA A 438 2.84 -0.84 8.69
C ALA A 438 3.21 -0.18 7.34
N THR A 439 4.41 0.40 7.26
CA THR A 439 4.96 0.97 6.02
C THR A 439 5.25 -0.11 4.97
N ASP A 440 5.77 -1.27 5.38
CA ASP A 440 6.01 -2.39 4.47
C ASP A 440 4.68 -2.95 3.94
N ILE A 441 3.69 -3.15 4.82
CA ILE A 441 2.33 -3.54 4.43
C ILE A 441 1.75 -2.53 3.42
N TYR A 442 1.91 -1.22 3.65
CA TYR A 442 1.51 -0.19 2.68
C TYR A 442 2.21 -0.40 1.33
N ASN A 443 3.53 -0.60 1.32
CA ASN A 443 4.30 -0.74 0.09
C ASN A 443 3.89 -1.97 -0.74
N PHE A 444 3.47 -3.06 -0.09
CA PHE A 444 2.92 -4.23 -0.77
C PHE A 444 1.49 -3.98 -1.25
N ALA A 445 0.63 -3.44 -0.38
CA ALA A 445 -0.75 -3.15 -0.69
C ALA A 445 -0.90 -2.13 -1.82
N PHE A 446 -0.05 -1.10 -1.90
CA PHE A 446 -0.09 -0.09 -2.96
C PHE A 446 0.18 -0.69 -4.35
N LYS A 447 0.85 -1.84 -4.43
CA LYS A 447 1.08 -2.52 -5.70
C LYS A 447 -0.10 -3.39 -6.14
N THR A 448 -1.03 -3.70 -5.24
CA THR A 448 -2.13 -4.65 -5.50
C THR A 448 -3.51 -3.99 -5.42
N ILE A 449 -3.75 -3.16 -4.40
CA ILE A 449 -5.01 -2.45 -4.14
C ILE A 449 -4.81 -0.94 -3.93
N PRO A 450 -4.06 -0.22 -4.80
CA PRO A 450 -3.71 1.19 -4.58
C PRO A 450 -4.93 2.11 -4.41
N THR A 451 -6.05 1.80 -5.06
CA THR A 451 -7.27 2.62 -5.02
C THR A 451 -8.06 2.49 -3.73
N LEU A 452 -7.64 1.64 -2.79
CA LEU A 452 -8.29 1.42 -1.49
C LEU A 452 -7.39 1.86 -0.33
N LEU A 453 -6.36 2.66 -0.58
CA LEU A 453 -5.37 3.05 0.42
C LEU A 453 -5.26 4.57 0.54
N PRO A 454 -4.94 5.09 1.73
CA PRO A 454 -4.66 6.50 1.88
C PRO A 454 -3.42 6.90 1.07
N LYS A 455 -3.30 8.20 0.81
CA LYS A 455 -2.09 8.85 0.30
C LYS A 455 -0.90 8.45 1.17
N ARG A 456 0.23 8.12 0.54
CA ARG A 456 1.40 7.55 1.22
C ARG A 456 1.87 8.36 2.42
N GLU A 457 1.91 9.67 2.28
CA GLU A 457 2.34 10.61 3.32
C GLU A 457 1.40 10.60 4.54
N HIS A 458 0.13 10.24 4.37
CA HIS A 458 -0.89 10.28 5.42
C HIS A 458 -1.14 8.89 6.03
N SER A 459 -0.62 7.82 5.41
CA SER A 459 -0.90 6.44 5.82
C SER A 459 -0.52 6.15 7.27
N LEU A 460 0.66 6.60 7.70
CA LEU A 460 1.11 6.37 9.08
C LEU A 460 0.28 7.20 10.07
N SER A 461 -0.06 8.44 9.72
CA SER A 461 -0.91 9.30 10.57
C SER A 461 -2.30 8.71 10.78
N TRP A 462 -2.93 8.16 9.72
CA TRP A 462 -4.19 7.44 9.87
C TRP A 462 -4.06 6.23 10.79
N PHE A 463 -2.98 5.46 10.67
CA PHE A 463 -2.70 4.32 11.55
C PHE A 463 -2.44 4.74 13.01
N GLU A 464 -1.76 5.86 13.24
CA GLU A 464 -1.47 6.36 14.58
C GLU A 464 -2.72 6.88 15.28
N THR A 465 -3.58 7.60 14.56
CA THR A 465 -4.76 8.25 15.14
C THR A 465 -5.97 7.33 15.30
N LEU A 466 -6.22 6.41 14.36
CA LEU A 466 -7.42 5.56 14.44
C LEU A 466 -7.31 4.50 15.54
N ASP A 467 -8.42 4.32 16.25
CA ASP A 467 -8.62 3.20 17.18
C ASP A 467 -9.22 2.00 16.43
N PHE A 468 -8.39 1.00 16.16
CA PHE A 468 -8.78 -0.23 15.45
C PHE A 468 -9.63 -1.19 16.30
N GLU A 469 -9.89 -0.91 17.58
CA GLU A 469 -10.97 -1.58 18.33
C GLU A 469 -12.35 -1.04 17.92
N ILE A 470 -12.41 0.19 17.45
CA ILE A 470 -13.64 0.86 16.97
C ILE A 470 -13.79 0.68 15.46
N PHE A 471 -12.69 0.85 14.72
CA PHE A 471 -12.60 0.77 13.26
C PHE A 471 -11.92 -0.54 12.84
N THR A 472 -12.60 -1.66 13.10
CA THR A 472 -12.05 -3.01 12.86
C THR A 472 -12.03 -3.41 11.38
N GLY A 473 -12.94 -2.86 10.56
CA GLY A 473 -13.10 -3.26 9.16
C GLY A 473 -12.05 -2.66 8.23
N GLU A 474 -11.47 -1.55 8.66
CA GLU A 474 -10.53 -0.71 7.93
C GLU A 474 -9.10 -1.19 8.13
N LYS A 475 -8.89 -2.11 9.08
CA LYS A 475 -7.60 -2.69 9.43
C LYS A 475 -7.07 -3.54 8.28
N LEU A 476 -5.90 -3.19 7.76
CA LEU A 476 -5.16 -4.00 6.79
C LEU A 476 -3.88 -4.54 7.41
N ASP A 477 -3.97 -5.71 8.02
CA ASP A 477 -2.80 -6.46 8.48
C ASP A 477 -2.30 -7.45 7.41
N LEU A 478 -1.27 -8.23 7.73
CA LEU A 478 -0.72 -9.24 6.83
C LEU A 478 -1.74 -10.30 6.41
N GLU A 479 -2.69 -10.64 7.28
CA GLU A 479 -3.71 -11.64 6.99
C GLU A 479 -4.75 -11.12 5.99
N GLU A 480 -5.30 -9.92 6.23
CA GLU A 480 -6.26 -9.31 5.30
C GLU A 480 -5.60 -8.95 3.96
N LEU A 481 -4.33 -8.51 3.97
CA LEU A 481 -3.57 -8.30 2.73
C LEU A 481 -3.35 -9.62 1.97
N SER A 482 -2.98 -10.70 2.66
CA SER A 482 -2.82 -12.03 2.05
C SER A 482 -4.13 -12.51 1.41
N LYS A 483 -5.25 -12.28 2.08
CA LYS A 483 -6.59 -12.58 1.54
C LYS A 483 -6.89 -11.76 0.29
N LYS A 484 -6.64 -10.44 0.31
CA LYS A 484 -6.89 -9.54 -0.82
C LYS A 484 -6.03 -9.87 -2.05
N ILE A 485 -4.79 -10.28 -1.84
CA ILE A 485 -3.91 -10.74 -2.92
C ILE A 485 -4.45 -12.01 -3.59
N CYS A 486 -5.09 -12.90 -2.82
CA CYS A 486 -5.58 -14.19 -3.30
C CYS A 486 -7.04 -14.18 -3.79
N GLU A 487 -7.81 -13.10 -3.59
CA GLU A 487 -9.28 -13.13 -3.67
C GLU A 487 -9.80 -13.54 -5.06
N ASP A 488 -9.07 -13.22 -6.14
CA ASP A 488 -9.42 -13.55 -7.52
C ASP A 488 -8.21 -13.98 -8.39
N VAL A 489 -7.14 -14.43 -7.75
CA VAL A 489 -5.89 -14.78 -8.43
C VAL A 489 -5.45 -16.21 -8.05
N ASP A 490 -5.41 -17.10 -9.04
CA ASP A 490 -5.04 -18.51 -8.87
C ASP A 490 -3.79 -18.93 -9.67
N SER A 491 -3.23 -18.02 -10.47
CA SER A 491 -2.12 -18.29 -11.37
C SER A 491 -1.29 -17.04 -11.61
N LEU A 492 -0.03 -17.22 -12.02
CA LEU A 492 0.90 -16.14 -12.32
C LEU A 492 0.38 -15.22 -13.44
N GLU A 493 -0.27 -15.79 -14.46
CA GLU A 493 -0.86 -15.02 -15.56
C GLU A 493 -1.97 -14.09 -15.07
N LYS A 494 -2.90 -14.61 -14.26
CA LYS A 494 -3.95 -13.79 -13.65
C LYS A 494 -3.37 -12.76 -12.70
N PHE A 495 -2.30 -13.09 -11.96
CA PHE A 495 -1.62 -12.15 -11.07
C PHE A 495 -1.04 -10.97 -11.85
N CYS A 496 -0.30 -11.27 -12.93
CA CYS A 496 0.29 -10.27 -13.80
C CYS A 496 -0.78 -9.37 -14.44
N SER A 497 -1.89 -9.97 -14.87
CA SER A 497 -3.02 -9.24 -15.48
C SER A 497 -3.75 -8.36 -14.47
N ALA A 498 -4.05 -8.87 -13.27
CA ALA A 498 -4.79 -8.17 -12.23
C ALA A 498 -4.01 -6.94 -11.71
N TYR A 499 -2.70 -7.08 -11.53
CA TYR A 499 -1.86 -6.03 -10.92
C TYR A 499 -0.94 -5.32 -11.91
N SER A 500 -1.13 -5.53 -13.22
CA SER A 500 -0.35 -4.89 -14.30
C SER A 500 1.18 -5.04 -14.11
N MET A 501 1.62 -6.24 -13.72
CA MET A 501 3.03 -6.59 -13.53
C MET A 501 3.51 -7.52 -14.65
N ASN A 502 4.81 -7.56 -14.89
CA ASN A 502 5.40 -8.64 -15.67
C ASN A 502 5.78 -9.82 -14.75
N GLU A 503 5.98 -11.00 -15.34
CA GLU A 503 6.25 -12.24 -14.59
C GLU A 503 7.43 -12.10 -13.61
N THR A 504 8.55 -11.50 -14.05
CA THR A 504 9.72 -11.33 -13.19
C THR A 504 9.43 -10.45 -11.98
N LYS A 505 8.67 -9.36 -12.16
CA LYS A 505 8.26 -8.48 -11.07
C LYS A 505 7.24 -9.15 -10.14
N ALA A 506 6.31 -9.93 -10.68
CA ALA A 506 5.31 -10.67 -9.92
C ALA A 506 5.96 -11.76 -9.04
N ILE A 507 6.85 -12.57 -9.60
CA ILE A 507 7.62 -13.57 -8.84
C ILE A 507 8.42 -12.89 -7.74
N LYS A 508 9.14 -11.81 -8.06
CA LYS A 508 9.89 -11.05 -7.06
C LYS A 508 8.99 -10.49 -5.96
N PHE A 509 7.83 -9.93 -6.32
CA PHE A 509 6.84 -9.43 -5.36
C PHE A 509 6.41 -10.52 -4.37
N LEU A 510 6.03 -11.70 -4.87
CA LEU A 510 5.58 -12.82 -4.03
C LEU A 510 6.70 -13.28 -3.09
N ILE A 511 7.93 -13.38 -3.59
CA ILE A 511 9.10 -13.76 -2.79
C ILE A 511 9.38 -12.74 -1.68
N ASP A 512 9.40 -11.46 -2.02
CA ASP A 512 9.62 -10.38 -1.05
C ASP A 512 8.49 -10.35 0.00
N PHE A 513 7.25 -10.64 -0.41
CA PHE A 513 6.09 -10.69 0.49
C PHE A 513 6.14 -11.91 1.43
N ILE A 514 6.52 -13.08 0.93
CA ILE A 514 6.71 -14.28 1.77
C ILE A 514 7.84 -14.08 2.77
N LYS A 515 8.94 -13.44 2.36
CA LYS A 515 10.02 -13.06 3.29
C LYS A 515 9.52 -12.15 4.41
N LEU A 516 8.62 -11.21 4.11
CA LEU A 516 7.99 -10.38 5.13
C LEU A 516 7.12 -11.22 6.10
N ILE A 517 6.32 -12.16 5.59
CA ILE A 517 5.50 -13.06 6.40
C ILE A 517 6.37 -13.89 7.37
N ILE A 518 7.45 -14.50 6.86
CA ILE A 518 8.39 -15.28 7.68
C ILE A 518 9.08 -14.39 8.71
N ALA A 519 9.51 -13.19 8.33
CA ALA A 519 10.16 -12.25 9.25
C ALA A 519 9.24 -11.79 10.39
N GLN A 520 7.92 -11.90 10.24
CA GLN A 520 6.93 -11.61 11.28
C GLN A 520 6.43 -12.85 12.04
N GLU A 521 7.03 -14.04 11.82
CA GLU A 521 6.63 -15.31 12.47
C GLU A 521 5.16 -15.69 12.17
N GLU A 522 4.68 -15.36 10.96
CA GLU A 522 3.30 -15.57 10.51
C GLU A 522 3.19 -16.64 9.41
N GLU A 523 4.08 -17.65 9.39
CA GLU A 523 4.14 -18.67 8.32
C GLU A 523 2.84 -19.45 8.14
N LYS A 524 2.00 -19.53 9.19
CA LYS A 524 0.65 -20.10 9.14
C LYS A 524 -0.23 -19.51 8.04
N LEU A 525 0.05 -18.27 7.60
CA LEU A 525 -0.66 -17.63 6.50
C LEU A 525 -0.38 -18.31 5.16
N LEU A 526 0.80 -18.89 4.97
CA LEU A 526 1.20 -19.59 3.75
C LEU A 526 0.44 -20.92 3.57
N ASP A 527 -0.02 -21.51 4.68
CA ASP A 527 -0.90 -22.70 4.66
C ASP A 527 -2.38 -22.34 4.48
N LYS A 528 -2.75 -21.09 4.77
CA LYS A 528 -4.13 -20.60 4.73
C LYS A 528 -4.49 -19.93 3.41
N TYR A 529 -3.53 -19.29 2.75
CA TYR A 529 -3.72 -18.53 1.51
C TYR A 529 -2.79 -19.03 0.39
N LYS A 530 -3.27 -18.96 -0.85
CA LYS A 530 -2.54 -19.45 -2.03
C LYS A 530 -1.51 -18.42 -2.49
N LEU A 531 -0.36 -18.36 -1.82
CA LEU A 531 0.70 -17.37 -2.09
C LEU A 531 1.94 -17.98 -2.75
N ILE A 532 2.07 -19.31 -2.75
CA ILE A 532 3.23 -20.01 -3.28
C ILE A 532 2.99 -20.35 -4.75
N LEU A 533 3.99 -20.16 -5.61
CA LEU A 533 3.92 -20.65 -6.98
C LEU A 533 4.49 -22.07 -7.08
N ASN A 534 3.77 -22.93 -7.79
CA ASN A 534 4.30 -24.23 -8.22
C ASN A 534 4.96 -24.13 -9.62
N GLN A 535 5.57 -25.22 -10.09
CA GLN A 535 6.22 -25.25 -11.41
C GLN A 535 5.25 -25.13 -12.59
N SER A 536 3.95 -25.36 -12.37
CA SER A 536 2.86 -25.08 -13.33
C SER A 536 2.39 -23.62 -13.32
N ASN A 537 3.07 -22.74 -12.60
CA ASN A 537 2.73 -21.32 -12.42
C ASN A 537 1.34 -21.08 -11.81
N GLN A 538 0.82 -22.04 -11.04
CA GLN A 538 -0.40 -21.90 -10.26
C GLN A 538 -0.05 -21.46 -8.84
N LEU A 539 -0.90 -20.60 -8.27
CA LEU A 539 -0.83 -20.21 -6.88
C LEU A 539 -1.46 -21.30 -6.00
N CYS A 540 -0.73 -21.71 -4.99
CA CYS A 540 -1.04 -22.83 -4.11
C CYS A 540 -0.66 -22.54 -2.65
N PHE A 541 -1.16 -23.37 -1.75
CA PHE A 541 -0.76 -23.34 -0.34
C PHE A 541 0.64 -23.92 -0.19
N LEU A 542 1.36 -23.51 0.86
CA LEU A 542 2.65 -24.12 1.18
C LEU A 542 2.49 -25.61 1.54
N LYS A 543 1.45 -25.94 2.32
CA LYS A 543 1.10 -27.31 2.63
C LYS A 543 0.93 -28.18 1.37
N GLY A 544 1.80 -29.20 1.27
CA GLY A 544 1.77 -30.20 0.20
C GLY A 544 2.66 -29.87 -1.00
N ILE A 545 3.38 -28.74 -0.96
CA ILE A 545 4.43 -28.43 -1.93
C ILE A 545 5.72 -29.15 -1.54
N GLN A 546 6.43 -29.64 -2.55
CA GLN A 546 7.66 -30.41 -2.40
C GLN A 546 8.82 -29.74 -3.17
N LEU A 547 10.04 -29.94 -2.70
CA LEU A 547 11.25 -29.53 -3.40
C LEU A 547 11.53 -30.46 -4.59
N ASP A 548 11.86 -29.88 -5.74
CA ASP A 548 12.20 -30.61 -6.95
C ASP A 548 13.66 -31.10 -6.91
N VAL A 549 13.82 -32.37 -6.52
CA VAL A 549 15.13 -33.05 -6.46
C VAL A 549 15.15 -34.17 -7.52
N ILE A 550 14.62 -33.88 -8.71
CA ILE A 550 14.68 -34.76 -9.87
C ILE A 550 16.02 -34.56 -10.57
N ASP A 551 17.10 -34.85 -9.86
CA ASP A 551 18.44 -34.93 -10.41
C ASP A 551 19.04 -36.33 -10.16
N HIS A 552 19.94 -36.73 -11.04
CA HIS A 552 20.68 -37.98 -10.85
C HIS A 552 22.04 -37.87 -11.51
N LYS A 553 23.08 -38.41 -10.86
CA LYS A 553 24.42 -38.46 -11.42
C LYS A 553 24.41 -39.22 -12.75
N GLY A 554 24.70 -38.52 -13.85
CA GLY A 554 24.70 -39.07 -15.20
C GLY A 554 23.42 -38.85 -16.00
N LEU A 555 22.36 -38.30 -15.39
CA LEU A 555 21.21 -37.78 -16.13
C LEU A 555 21.66 -36.54 -16.92
N LYS A 556 21.34 -36.50 -18.20
CA LYS A 556 21.64 -35.34 -19.06
C LYS A 556 20.72 -34.16 -18.76
N ASP A 557 21.24 -32.95 -18.94
CA ASP A 557 20.47 -31.71 -18.76
C ASP A 557 19.16 -31.72 -19.58
N GLY A 558 18.05 -31.35 -18.93
CA GLY A 558 16.72 -31.28 -19.53
C GLY A 558 16.02 -32.64 -19.69
N TYR A 559 16.64 -33.75 -19.29
CA TYR A 559 15.97 -35.06 -19.27
C TYR A 559 15.09 -35.26 -18.03
N ASP A 560 15.30 -34.50 -16.97
CA ASP A 560 14.37 -34.36 -15.85
C ASP A 560 12.99 -33.88 -16.33
N GLU A 561 12.95 -32.76 -17.05
CA GLU A 561 11.70 -32.21 -17.60
C GLU A 561 11.04 -33.16 -18.61
N LYS A 562 11.83 -33.80 -19.49
CA LYS A 562 11.28 -34.80 -20.42
C LYS A 562 10.64 -35.98 -19.69
N LEU A 563 11.20 -36.42 -18.57
CA LEU A 563 10.60 -37.51 -17.81
C LEU A 563 9.28 -37.08 -17.17
N LYS A 564 9.21 -35.84 -16.65
CA LYS A 564 7.96 -35.24 -16.16
C LYS A 564 6.90 -35.18 -17.27
N ASP A 565 7.29 -34.80 -18.50
CA ASP A 565 6.38 -34.76 -19.65
C ASP A 565 5.85 -36.15 -20.01
N ILE A 566 6.71 -37.17 -20.01
CA ILE A 566 6.32 -38.57 -20.27
C ILE A 566 5.36 -39.05 -19.18
N TYR A 567 5.67 -38.78 -17.91
CA TYR A 567 4.81 -39.13 -16.79
C TYR A 567 3.44 -38.47 -16.88
N TYR A 568 3.38 -37.18 -17.18
CA TYR A 568 2.13 -36.45 -17.41
C TYR A 568 1.33 -37.08 -18.55
N SER A 569 1.97 -37.31 -19.70
CA SER A 569 1.29 -37.89 -20.87
C SER A 569 0.70 -39.27 -20.58
N LEU A 570 1.36 -40.06 -19.72
CA LEU A 570 0.96 -41.41 -19.38
C LEU A 570 -0.15 -41.47 -18.31
N SER A 571 -0.04 -40.63 -17.27
CA SER A 571 -0.90 -40.68 -16.08
C SER A 571 -2.02 -39.65 -16.10
N ASN A 572 -1.92 -38.64 -16.96
CA ASN A 572 -2.71 -37.40 -16.96
C ASN A 572 -2.64 -36.63 -15.62
N LYS A 573 -1.58 -36.86 -14.83
CA LYS A 573 -1.29 -36.18 -13.56
C LYS A 573 -0.06 -35.30 -13.73
N GLU A 574 -0.20 -33.99 -13.52
CA GLU A 574 0.91 -33.05 -13.62
C GLU A 574 1.71 -33.02 -12.32
N CYS A 575 2.89 -33.63 -12.31
CA CYS A 575 3.75 -33.62 -11.12
C CYS A 575 4.21 -32.20 -10.76
N ARG A 576 4.33 -31.29 -11.73
CA ARG A 576 4.71 -29.88 -11.50
C ARG A 576 3.71 -29.12 -10.63
N ASP A 577 2.50 -29.63 -10.46
CA ASP A 577 1.49 -29.03 -9.60
C ASP A 577 1.85 -29.09 -8.11
N VAL A 578 2.66 -30.07 -7.72
CA VAL A 578 3.12 -30.26 -6.32
C VAL A 578 4.57 -29.81 -6.11
N LEU A 579 5.26 -29.35 -7.15
CA LEU A 579 6.67 -28.93 -7.06
C LEU A 579 6.77 -27.42 -6.86
N LEU A 580 7.64 -27.00 -5.95
CA LEU A 580 7.95 -25.59 -5.72
C LEU A 580 8.51 -24.95 -7.00
N HIS A 581 8.03 -23.75 -7.33
CA HIS A 581 8.61 -22.98 -8.42
C HIS A 581 10.07 -22.63 -8.13
N LYS A 582 10.99 -22.92 -9.07
CA LYS A 582 12.45 -22.76 -8.90
C LYS A 582 12.90 -21.39 -8.39
N GLY A 583 12.16 -20.32 -8.72
CA GLY A 583 12.42 -18.98 -8.20
C GLY A 583 12.31 -18.83 -6.67
N PHE A 584 11.55 -19.68 -5.99
CA PHE A 584 11.26 -19.62 -4.56
C PHE A 584 12.29 -20.40 -3.72
N GLU A 585 13.10 -21.25 -4.35
CA GLU A 585 14.19 -22.01 -3.70
C GLU A 585 15.27 -21.11 -3.06
N GLN A 586 15.28 -19.82 -3.39
CA GLN A 586 16.14 -18.83 -2.74
C GLN A 586 15.66 -18.39 -1.35
N ILE A 587 14.49 -18.83 -0.90
CA ILE A 587 13.96 -18.57 0.43
C ILE A 587 14.38 -19.74 1.32
N ASP A 588 15.35 -19.50 2.20
CA ASP A 588 15.87 -20.52 3.11
C ASP A 588 14.74 -21.10 3.99
N ASN A 589 14.70 -22.43 4.11
CA ASN A 589 13.75 -23.18 4.94
C ASN A 589 12.27 -22.93 4.64
N LEU A 590 11.90 -22.56 3.40
CA LEU A 590 10.49 -22.38 3.03
C LEU A 590 9.72 -23.72 3.05
N VAL A 591 10.35 -24.79 2.57
CA VAL A 591 9.80 -26.16 2.55
C VAL A 591 10.76 -27.05 3.36
N ASP A 592 10.22 -28.05 4.06
CA ASP A 592 11.03 -29.02 4.81
C ASP A 592 12.00 -29.75 3.87
N GLU A 593 13.24 -29.95 4.30
CA GLU A 593 14.26 -30.69 3.54
C GLU A 593 13.87 -32.16 3.31
N ASP A 594 12.97 -32.71 4.14
CA ASP A 594 12.42 -34.05 3.97
C ASP A 594 11.25 -34.10 2.97
N ASP A 595 10.60 -32.97 2.66
CA ASP A 595 9.48 -32.87 1.72
C ASP A 595 9.98 -32.72 0.27
N ILE A 596 10.68 -33.76 -0.21
CA ILE A 596 11.29 -33.81 -1.54
C ILE A 596 10.51 -34.70 -2.52
N TYR A 597 10.56 -34.33 -3.80
CA TYR A 597 10.13 -35.18 -4.90
C TYR A 597 11.35 -35.64 -5.69
N GLU A 598 11.81 -36.86 -5.38
CA GLU A 598 13.06 -37.39 -5.93
C GLU A 598 12.87 -38.05 -7.31
N PHE A 599 13.95 -38.04 -8.10
CA PHE A 599 14.03 -38.77 -9.38
C PHE A 599 13.58 -40.24 -9.28
N LYS A 600 13.96 -40.93 -8.21
CA LYS A 600 13.61 -42.34 -7.98
C LYS A 600 12.10 -42.55 -7.82
N LYS A 601 11.40 -41.59 -7.23
CA LYS A 601 9.95 -41.63 -7.05
C LYS A 601 9.25 -41.45 -8.40
N LEU A 602 9.61 -40.39 -9.14
CA LEU A 602 9.07 -40.14 -10.49
C LEU A 602 9.28 -41.33 -11.43
N ALA A 603 10.49 -41.93 -11.44
CA ALA A 603 10.79 -43.08 -12.28
C ALA A 603 9.90 -44.29 -11.95
N LYS A 604 9.71 -44.59 -10.65
CA LYS A 604 8.84 -45.68 -10.20
C LYS A 604 7.38 -45.42 -10.50
N ASP A 605 6.90 -44.22 -10.23
CA ASP A 605 5.52 -43.82 -10.51
C ASP A 605 5.24 -43.94 -12.02
N THR A 606 6.19 -43.53 -12.87
CA THR A 606 6.11 -43.68 -14.34
C THR A 606 6.05 -45.16 -14.76
N ASP A 607 6.92 -46.00 -14.21
CA ASP A 607 6.96 -47.44 -14.52
C ASP A 607 5.69 -48.16 -14.04
N GLU A 608 5.12 -47.74 -12.92
CA GLU A 608 3.88 -48.28 -12.36
C GLU A 608 2.65 -47.86 -13.16
N GLU A 609 2.53 -46.60 -13.58
CA GLU A 609 1.47 -46.14 -14.48
C GLU A 609 1.55 -46.86 -15.83
N LEU A 610 2.75 -47.12 -16.35
CA LEU A 610 2.92 -47.88 -17.59
C LEU A 610 2.47 -49.34 -17.42
N ARG A 611 2.78 -49.94 -16.27
CA ARG A 611 2.38 -51.31 -15.95
C ARG A 611 0.87 -51.47 -15.82
N ASN A 612 0.21 -50.47 -15.25
CA ASN A 612 -1.22 -50.46 -14.99
C ASN A 612 -2.04 -49.86 -16.15
N TYR A 613 -1.41 -49.54 -17.29
CA TYR A 613 -2.09 -48.99 -18.45
C TYR A 613 -3.09 -50.00 -19.04
N GLU A 614 -4.39 -49.69 -18.98
CA GLU A 614 -5.48 -50.51 -19.51
C GLU A 614 -5.98 -50.08 -20.91
N GLY A 615 -5.34 -49.08 -21.52
CA GLY A 615 -5.75 -48.54 -22.82
C GLY A 615 -5.32 -49.35 -24.04
N ASN A 616 -5.61 -48.84 -25.23
CA ASN A 616 -5.24 -49.50 -26.49
C ASN A 616 -3.77 -49.20 -26.84
N PHE A 617 -2.93 -50.23 -26.88
CA PHE A 617 -1.51 -50.13 -27.25
C PHE A 617 -1.27 -49.71 -28.71
N GLN A 618 -2.30 -49.71 -29.56
CA GLN A 618 -2.26 -49.23 -30.95
C GLN A 618 -2.78 -47.79 -31.11
N ASP A 619 -3.12 -47.12 -30.01
CA ASP A 619 -3.53 -45.71 -30.03
C ASP A 619 -2.35 -44.80 -30.41
N GLU A 620 -2.55 -43.90 -31.37
CA GLU A 620 -1.46 -43.04 -31.89
C GLU A 620 -0.80 -42.18 -30.80
N ASP A 621 -1.56 -41.71 -29.81
CA ASP A 621 -1.04 -40.90 -28.71
C ASP A 621 -0.21 -41.77 -27.76
N PHE A 622 -0.68 -42.98 -27.43
CA PHE A 622 0.09 -43.92 -26.62
C PHE A 622 1.39 -44.38 -27.30
N LEU A 623 1.35 -44.57 -28.63
CA LEU A 623 2.55 -44.88 -29.42
C LEU A 623 3.61 -43.78 -29.32
N LEU A 624 3.19 -42.52 -29.29
CA LEU A 624 4.09 -41.38 -29.13
C LEU A 624 4.72 -41.39 -27.73
N ILE A 625 3.91 -41.57 -26.67
CA ILE A 625 4.39 -41.68 -25.29
C ILE A 625 5.41 -42.80 -25.14
N LEU A 626 5.12 -43.98 -25.69
CA LEU A 626 6.03 -45.12 -25.62
C LEU A 626 7.33 -44.85 -26.38
N LYS A 627 7.27 -44.24 -27.58
CA LYS A 627 8.47 -43.82 -28.33
C LYS A 627 9.31 -42.84 -27.53
N ASP A 628 8.69 -41.84 -26.90
CA ASP A 628 9.39 -40.85 -26.09
C ASP A 628 10.05 -41.48 -24.87
N LEU A 629 9.37 -42.42 -24.19
CA LEU A 629 9.96 -43.18 -23.09
C LEU A 629 11.13 -44.06 -23.56
N PHE A 630 11.03 -44.72 -24.70
CA PHE A 630 12.13 -45.50 -25.29
C PHE A 630 13.34 -44.62 -25.62
N ASN A 631 13.11 -43.48 -26.26
CA ASN A 631 14.14 -42.52 -26.61
C ASN A 631 14.79 -41.95 -25.34
N TRP A 632 13.98 -41.56 -24.36
CA TRP A 632 14.44 -41.08 -23.06
C TRP A 632 15.30 -42.14 -22.37
N TYR A 633 14.81 -43.37 -22.22
CA TYR A 633 15.51 -44.46 -21.55
C TYR A 633 16.86 -44.77 -22.19
N THR A 634 16.94 -44.73 -23.52
CA THR A 634 18.19 -45.02 -24.25
C THR A 634 19.18 -43.87 -24.29
N THR A 635 18.70 -42.62 -24.17
CA THR A 635 19.54 -41.43 -24.36
C THR A 635 19.76 -40.60 -23.09
N CYS A 636 19.13 -40.94 -21.96
CA CYS A 636 19.19 -40.19 -20.69
C CYS A 636 20.58 -40.12 -20.03
N GLY A 637 21.50 -41.01 -20.39
CA GLY A 637 22.88 -41.02 -19.88
C GLY A 637 23.09 -41.83 -18.59
N ILE A 638 22.03 -42.37 -18.01
CA ILE A 638 22.10 -43.25 -16.83
C ILE A 638 22.54 -44.66 -17.25
N SER A 639 23.35 -45.32 -16.42
CA SER A 639 23.76 -46.70 -16.65
C SER A 639 22.59 -47.68 -16.64
N GLU A 640 22.65 -48.67 -17.52
CA GLU A 640 21.60 -49.69 -17.69
C GLU A 640 21.27 -50.44 -16.40
N GLU A 641 22.27 -50.75 -15.56
CA GLU A 641 22.06 -51.39 -14.25
C GLU A 641 21.20 -50.54 -13.30
N THR A 642 21.36 -49.22 -13.34
CA THR A 642 20.56 -48.29 -12.53
C THR A 642 19.14 -48.16 -13.09
N LEU A 643 19.01 -48.08 -14.41
CA LEU A 643 17.71 -47.99 -15.08
C LEU A 643 16.85 -49.24 -14.85
N ILE A 644 17.44 -50.44 -14.84
CA ILE A 644 16.73 -51.69 -14.51
C ILE A 644 16.10 -51.64 -13.11
N ASN A 645 16.78 -51.01 -12.14
CA ASN A 645 16.27 -50.88 -10.78
C ASN A 645 15.19 -49.80 -10.64
N LEU A 646 15.21 -48.78 -11.51
CA LEU A 646 14.27 -47.66 -11.49
C LEU A 646 12.99 -47.93 -12.29
N PHE A 647 13.13 -48.61 -13.43
CA PHE A 647 12.05 -48.98 -14.35
C PHE A 647 11.98 -50.51 -14.53
N PRO A 648 11.71 -51.30 -13.48
CA PRO A 648 11.75 -52.76 -13.55
C PRO A 648 10.76 -53.35 -14.56
N TYR A 649 9.55 -52.81 -14.68
CA TYR A 649 8.54 -53.30 -15.62
C TYR A 649 8.91 -52.97 -17.06
N PHE A 650 9.23 -51.71 -17.37
CA PHE A 650 9.62 -51.28 -18.71
C PHE A 650 10.88 -52.02 -19.18
N SER A 651 11.88 -52.16 -18.33
CA SER A 651 13.14 -52.84 -18.67
C SER A 651 12.92 -54.32 -19.03
N LEU A 652 12.06 -55.01 -18.28
CA LEU A 652 11.74 -56.42 -18.52
C LEU A 652 10.86 -56.61 -19.76
N ASN A 653 9.90 -55.71 -19.98
CA ASN A 653 8.86 -55.86 -20.99
C ASN A 653 9.09 -55.03 -22.25
N LYS A 654 10.24 -54.34 -22.38
CA LYS A 654 10.54 -53.42 -23.49
C LYS A 654 10.21 -54.03 -24.86
N SER A 655 10.72 -55.22 -25.15
CA SER A 655 10.46 -55.92 -26.41
C SER A 655 8.97 -56.27 -26.60
N GLN A 656 8.29 -56.69 -25.54
CA GLN A 656 6.87 -57.04 -25.59
C GLN A 656 5.99 -55.80 -25.78
N LEU A 657 6.29 -54.70 -25.08
CA LEU A 657 5.60 -53.42 -25.23
C LEU A 657 5.71 -52.92 -26.67
N TYR A 658 6.91 -53.03 -27.28
CA TYR A 658 7.09 -52.72 -28.70
C TYR A 658 6.26 -53.64 -29.60
N LEU A 659 6.23 -54.95 -29.37
CA LEU A 659 5.42 -55.87 -30.19
C LEU A 659 3.91 -55.61 -30.04
N ASN A 660 3.45 -55.22 -28.85
CA ASN A 660 2.05 -54.90 -28.60
C ASN A 660 1.59 -53.63 -29.36
N THR A 661 2.53 -52.77 -29.77
CA THR A 661 2.21 -51.60 -30.62
C THR A 661 1.90 -51.94 -32.06
N LYS A 662 2.22 -53.16 -32.51
CA LYS A 662 2.16 -53.54 -33.92
C LYS A 662 0.84 -54.19 -34.29
N THR A 663 0.37 -53.90 -35.49
CA THR A 663 -0.75 -54.62 -36.10
C THR A 663 -0.35 -56.06 -36.46
N PRO A 664 -1.31 -56.98 -36.63
CA PRO A 664 -1.01 -58.35 -37.07
C PRO A 664 -0.21 -58.40 -38.38
N GLN A 665 -0.49 -57.49 -39.32
CA GLN A 665 0.23 -57.37 -40.59
C GLN A 665 1.68 -56.90 -40.40
N GLU A 666 1.91 -55.90 -39.54
CA GLU A 666 3.29 -55.45 -39.26
C GLU A 666 4.12 -56.50 -38.51
N LEU A 667 3.50 -57.29 -37.63
CA LEU A 667 4.16 -58.42 -36.98
C LEU A 667 4.54 -59.50 -37.99
N GLU A 668 3.67 -59.76 -38.98
CA GLU A 668 3.95 -60.68 -40.08
C GLU A 668 5.11 -60.15 -40.95
N TYR A 669 5.15 -58.85 -41.26
CA TYR A 669 6.29 -58.23 -41.94
C TYR A 669 7.59 -58.34 -41.15
N ALA A 670 7.56 -58.07 -39.84
CA ALA A 670 8.74 -58.22 -38.99
C ALA A 670 9.23 -59.68 -38.94
N PHE A 671 8.29 -60.64 -38.93
CA PHE A 671 8.59 -62.07 -38.94
C PHE A 671 9.16 -62.53 -40.28
N ASP A 672 8.60 -62.07 -41.40
CA ASP A 672 9.08 -62.34 -42.76
C ASP A 672 10.50 -61.78 -42.97
N ILE A 673 10.75 -60.58 -42.45
CA ILE A 673 12.08 -59.95 -42.48
C ILE A 673 13.10 -60.80 -41.73
N GLU A 674 12.76 -61.27 -40.53
CA GLU A 674 13.68 -62.06 -39.70
C GLU A 674 13.94 -63.46 -40.31
N ILE A 675 12.90 -64.14 -40.80
CA ILE A 675 13.05 -65.43 -41.51
C ILE A 675 13.88 -65.29 -42.78
N SER A 676 13.76 -64.16 -43.49
CA SER A 676 14.54 -63.93 -44.71
C SER A 676 16.05 -63.78 -44.45
N GLY A 677 16.47 -63.57 -43.20
CA GLY A 677 17.86 -63.33 -42.82
C GLY A 677 18.41 -61.97 -43.26
N LYS A 678 17.53 -61.05 -43.69
CA LYS A 678 17.90 -59.73 -44.24
C LYS A 678 17.82 -58.60 -43.22
N SER A 679 17.51 -58.89 -41.96
CA SER A 679 17.26 -57.91 -40.89
C SER A 679 18.43 -56.94 -40.69
N GLU A 680 19.68 -57.41 -40.73
CA GLU A 680 20.86 -56.52 -40.59
C GLU A 680 21.00 -55.52 -41.76
N VAL A 681 20.71 -55.96 -42.99
CA VAL A 681 20.83 -55.13 -44.19
C VAL A 681 19.68 -54.12 -44.26
N LEU A 682 18.46 -54.54 -43.90
CA LEU A 682 17.30 -53.67 -43.81
C LEU A 682 17.45 -52.62 -42.70
N ALA A 683 18.05 -52.99 -41.55
CA ALA A 683 18.36 -52.03 -40.49
C ALA A 683 19.38 -50.96 -40.94
N LYS A 684 20.36 -51.32 -41.79
CA LYS A 684 21.30 -50.35 -42.38
C LYS A 684 20.63 -49.45 -43.42
N LEU A 685 19.69 -49.99 -44.20
CA LEU A 685 18.86 -49.24 -45.16
C LEU A 685 17.92 -48.25 -44.45
N ALA A 686 17.25 -48.69 -43.38
CA ALA A 686 16.37 -47.84 -42.58
C ALA A 686 17.11 -46.67 -41.90
N ASN A 687 18.40 -46.85 -41.56
CA ASN A 687 19.26 -45.80 -41.01
C ASN A 687 20.00 -44.97 -42.08
N SER A 688 19.68 -45.14 -43.37
CA SER A 688 20.29 -44.38 -44.46
C SER A 688 19.55 -43.05 -44.71
N SER A 689 20.09 -42.21 -45.60
CA SER A 689 19.47 -40.93 -45.97
C SER A 689 18.35 -41.05 -47.01
N LEU A 690 17.86 -42.26 -47.29
CA LEU A 690 16.80 -42.52 -48.29
C LEU A 690 15.43 -42.16 -47.71
N SER A 691 14.54 -41.59 -48.53
CA SER A 691 13.17 -41.31 -48.11
C SER A 691 12.26 -42.52 -48.30
N ASP A 692 11.11 -42.54 -47.63
CA ASP A 692 10.13 -43.63 -47.74
C ASP A 692 9.71 -43.87 -49.20
N LYS A 693 9.55 -42.80 -49.99
CA LYS A 693 9.22 -42.89 -51.42
C LYS A 693 10.33 -43.53 -52.27
N ASP A 694 11.59 -43.31 -51.91
CA ASP A 694 12.72 -43.91 -52.62
C ASP A 694 12.77 -45.42 -52.37
N LEU A 695 12.45 -45.84 -51.14
CA LEU A 695 12.39 -47.24 -50.75
C LEU A 695 11.20 -47.97 -51.38
N GLU A 696 10.04 -47.32 -51.49
CA GLU A 696 8.87 -47.86 -52.22
C GLU A 696 9.20 -48.15 -53.69
N ILE A 697 9.84 -47.23 -54.39
CA ILE A 697 10.21 -47.42 -55.81
C ILE A 697 11.16 -48.62 -55.97
N ILE A 698 12.12 -48.78 -55.05
CA ILE A 698 13.07 -49.91 -55.04
C ILE A 698 12.33 -51.22 -54.76
N ALA A 699 11.40 -51.22 -53.80
CA ALA A 699 10.62 -52.40 -53.40
C ALA A 699 9.65 -52.87 -54.50
N ASP A 700 9.03 -51.95 -55.22
CA ASP A 700 8.04 -52.24 -56.26
C ASP A 700 8.66 -52.71 -57.59
N ASN A 701 9.96 -52.48 -57.79
CA ASN A 701 10.65 -52.78 -59.05
C ASN A 701 11.85 -53.77 -58.92
N PRO A 702 11.69 -54.92 -58.24
CA PRO A 702 12.80 -55.82 -57.91
C PRO A 702 13.46 -56.45 -59.15
N LYS A 703 12.69 -56.68 -60.23
CA LYS A 703 13.23 -57.16 -61.51
C LYS A 703 14.07 -56.11 -62.23
N LEU A 704 13.67 -54.85 -62.15
CA LEU A 704 14.36 -53.73 -62.77
C LEU A 704 15.69 -53.47 -62.05
N VAL A 705 15.68 -53.52 -60.71
CA VAL A 705 16.89 -53.44 -59.88
C VAL A 705 17.83 -54.61 -60.16
N SER A 706 17.32 -55.84 -60.28
CA SER A 706 18.15 -57.01 -60.67
C SER A 706 18.75 -56.87 -62.06
N ASN A 707 17.95 -56.51 -63.07
CA ASN A 707 18.42 -56.34 -64.45
C ASN A 707 19.44 -55.19 -64.57
N PHE A 708 19.24 -54.11 -63.81
CA PHE A 708 20.18 -53.00 -63.73
C PHE A 708 21.49 -53.41 -63.08
N MET A 709 21.45 -54.21 -62.01
CA MET A 709 22.63 -54.77 -61.35
C MET A 709 23.36 -55.79 -62.23
N GLU A 710 22.65 -56.58 -63.04
CA GLU A 710 23.26 -57.46 -64.05
C GLU A 710 23.92 -56.65 -65.18
N TRP A 711 23.27 -55.56 -65.63
CA TRP A 711 23.77 -54.68 -66.67
C TRP A 711 25.04 -53.89 -66.25
N LEU A 712 25.08 -53.39 -65.01
CA LEU A 712 26.27 -52.74 -64.45
C LEU A 712 27.49 -53.68 -64.44
N ASN A 713 27.25 -54.98 -64.29
CA ASN A 713 28.30 -56.00 -64.17
C ASN A 713 28.70 -56.65 -65.52
N SER A 714 28.01 -56.36 -66.63
CA SER A 714 28.30 -56.97 -67.94
C SER A 714 29.35 -56.19 -68.76
N LYS A 715 30.35 -56.91 -69.29
CA LYS A 715 31.41 -56.39 -70.18
C LYS A 715 31.16 -56.83 -71.64
N GLN A 716 30.72 -55.95 -72.53
CA GLN A 716 30.77 -56.19 -73.99
C GLN A 716 30.99 -54.91 -74.82
N GLU A 717 31.60 -55.10 -76.00
CA GLU A 717 32.10 -54.13 -77.00
C GLU A 717 31.07 -53.68 -78.05
N ASP A 718 31.31 -52.50 -78.64
CA ASP A 718 30.49 -51.75 -79.60
C ASP A 718 29.94 -52.55 -80.81
N ASN A 719 28.65 -52.90 -80.75
CA ASN A 719 27.78 -52.91 -81.92
C ASN A 719 26.51 -52.12 -81.55
N PRO A 720 25.93 -51.31 -82.47
CA PRO A 720 24.63 -50.69 -82.23
C PRO A 720 23.57 -51.78 -82.19
N ASP A 721 23.36 -52.33 -80.99
CA ASP A 721 22.30 -53.28 -80.69
C ASP A 721 21.02 -52.51 -80.37
N GLU A 722 19.89 -52.93 -80.92
CA GLU A 722 18.58 -52.31 -80.71
C GLU A 722 18.21 -52.33 -79.22
N GLU A 723 18.63 -53.39 -78.52
CA GLU A 723 18.45 -53.55 -77.08
C GLU A 723 19.21 -52.49 -76.26
N LEU A 724 20.40 -52.09 -76.69
CA LEU A 724 21.21 -51.07 -76.02
C LEU A 724 20.69 -49.65 -76.27
N GLY A 725 20.07 -49.42 -77.42
CA GLY A 725 19.30 -48.21 -77.71
C GLY A 725 18.12 -48.06 -76.76
N ASN A 726 17.30 -49.11 -76.66
CA ASN A 726 16.08 -49.13 -75.83
C ASN A 726 16.38 -48.88 -74.34
N ILE A 727 17.41 -49.51 -73.78
CA ILE A 727 17.81 -49.31 -72.37
C ILE A 727 18.23 -47.86 -72.11
N GLY A 728 18.99 -47.27 -73.04
CA GLY A 728 19.40 -45.87 -72.90
C GLY A 728 18.24 -44.88 -73.04
N GLU A 729 17.29 -45.17 -73.92
CA GLU A 729 16.06 -44.39 -74.09
C GLU A 729 15.17 -44.46 -72.84
N GLU A 730 14.99 -45.66 -72.27
CA GLU A 730 14.19 -45.86 -71.05
C GLU A 730 14.81 -45.15 -69.84
N PHE A 731 16.14 -45.26 -69.68
CA PHE A 731 16.85 -44.50 -68.66
C PHE A 731 16.70 -42.99 -68.84
N LEU A 732 16.87 -42.50 -70.07
CA LEU A 732 16.73 -41.08 -70.38
C LEU A 732 15.30 -40.59 -70.13
N TYR A 733 14.28 -41.41 -70.44
CA TYR A 733 12.89 -41.09 -70.17
C TYR A 733 12.65 -40.85 -68.68
N HIS A 734 13.08 -41.77 -67.82
CA HIS A 734 12.96 -41.60 -66.36
C HIS A 734 13.72 -40.38 -65.85
N GLN A 735 14.93 -40.12 -66.36
CA GLN A 735 15.70 -38.94 -66.00
C GLN A 735 15.00 -37.64 -66.44
N LEU A 736 14.43 -37.59 -67.64
CA LEU A 736 13.67 -36.44 -68.13
C LEU A 736 12.38 -36.24 -67.30
N CYS A 737 11.69 -37.31 -66.90
CA CYS A 737 10.52 -37.26 -66.03
C CYS A 737 10.88 -36.72 -64.64
N GLN A 738 12.04 -37.07 -64.09
CA GLN A 738 12.53 -36.45 -62.84
C GLN A 738 12.84 -34.96 -63.01
N ILE A 739 13.44 -34.55 -64.14
CA ILE A 739 13.83 -33.16 -64.38
C ILE A 739 12.62 -32.27 -64.70
N PHE A 740 11.65 -32.76 -65.50
CA PHE A 740 10.56 -31.96 -66.06
C PHE A 740 9.17 -32.33 -65.53
N GLY A 741 9.00 -33.50 -64.91
CA GLY A 741 7.73 -34.11 -64.50
C GLY A 741 7.15 -35.04 -65.57
N GLU A 742 6.60 -36.20 -65.17
CA GLU A 742 6.05 -37.25 -66.07
C GLU A 742 5.05 -36.70 -67.08
N ASN A 743 4.13 -35.84 -66.63
CA ASN A 743 3.08 -35.26 -67.48
C ASN A 743 3.62 -34.36 -68.62
N ARG A 744 4.91 -34.02 -68.58
CA ARG A 744 5.56 -33.09 -69.51
C ARG A 744 6.50 -33.77 -70.49
N VAL A 745 6.78 -35.06 -70.33
CA VAL A 745 7.69 -35.81 -71.19
C VAL A 745 6.90 -36.86 -71.95
N LEU A 746 6.76 -36.65 -73.26
CA LEU A 746 6.08 -37.57 -74.16
C LEU A 746 7.11 -38.45 -74.87
N TRP A 747 7.01 -39.76 -74.70
CA TRP A 747 7.72 -40.74 -75.53
C TRP A 747 6.94 -40.90 -76.83
N GLU A 748 7.51 -40.48 -77.95
CA GLU A 748 6.82 -40.49 -79.25
C GLU A 748 7.46 -41.43 -80.28
N ASP A 749 8.73 -41.85 -80.09
CA ASP A 749 9.48 -42.79 -80.94
C ASP A 749 9.21 -42.57 -82.45
N LYS A 750 9.41 -41.33 -82.88
CA LYS A 750 9.22 -40.92 -84.27
C LYS A 750 10.52 -41.06 -85.03
N SER A 751 10.41 -41.24 -86.35
CA SER A 751 11.58 -41.28 -87.23
C SER A 751 12.47 -40.02 -87.13
N GLU A 752 11.90 -38.91 -86.63
CA GLU A 752 12.53 -37.60 -86.46
C GLU A 752 13.09 -37.31 -85.06
N TYR A 753 12.59 -37.95 -83.98
CA TYR A 753 13.02 -37.76 -82.58
C TYR A 753 12.33 -38.78 -81.66
N ASP A 754 12.94 -39.09 -80.51
CA ASP A 754 12.43 -40.13 -79.60
C ASP A 754 11.48 -39.53 -78.53
N PHE A 755 11.78 -38.33 -78.03
CA PHE A 755 11.01 -37.67 -76.98
C PHE A 755 10.62 -36.23 -77.32
N ARG A 756 9.48 -35.81 -76.76
CA ARG A 756 8.99 -34.43 -76.82
C ARG A 756 8.72 -33.91 -75.41
N VAL A 757 9.43 -32.85 -75.02
CA VAL A 757 9.26 -32.20 -73.71
C VAL A 757 8.42 -30.95 -73.88
N LEU A 758 7.36 -30.84 -73.07
CA LEU A 758 6.42 -29.74 -73.07
C LEU A 758 6.82 -28.64 -72.06
N GLU A 759 6.40 -27.40 -72.32
CA GLU A 759 6.43 -26.34 -71.33
C GLU A 759 5.45 -26.63 -70.18
N LYS A 760 5.45 -25.79 -69.14
CA LYS A 760 4.51 -25.94 -68.01
C LYS A 760 3.03 -25.87 -68.42
N ASP A 761 2.74 -25.30 -69.60
CA ASP A 761 1.39 -25.19 -70.17
C ASP A 761 0.86 -26.49 -70.81
N LEU A 762 1.67 -27.56 -70.83
CA LEU A 762 1.35 -28.88 -71.41
C LEU A 762 0.95 -28.86 -72.90
N THR A 763 1.13 -27.73 -73.59
CA THR A 763 0.66 -27.57 -74.99
C THR A 763 1.79 -27.09 -75.89
N THR A 764 2.66 -26.22 -75.38
CA THR A 764 3.80 -25.70 -76.13
C THR A 764 4.98 -26.67 -76.02
N THR A 765 5.55 -27.08 -77.15
CA THR A 765 6.78 -27.91 -77.14
C THR A 765 8.00 -27.08 -76.76
N LYS A 766 8.69 -27.50 -75.70
CA LYS A 766 9.94 -26.95 -75.20
C LYS A 766 11.13 -27.51 -75.96
N TYR A 767 11.27 -28.84 -76.00
CA TYR A 767 12.37 -29.54 -76.68
C TYR A 767 11.89 -30.78 -77.44
N PHE A 768 12.55 -31.06 -78.56
CA PHE A 768 12.54 -32.36 -79.22
C PHE A 768 13.88 -33.03 -78.92
N ILE A 769 13.87 -34.24 -78.36
CA ILE A 769 15.07 -34.92 -77.89
C ILE A 769 15.24 -36.24 -78.64
N ASP A 770 16.42 -36.43 -79.19
CA ASP A 770 16.86 -37.65 -79.85
C ASP A 770 17.98 -38.28 -79.03
N ALA A 771 17.80 -39.52 -78.58
CA ALA A 771 18.73 -40.27 -77.76
C ALA A 771 19.77 -40.99 -78.64
N LYS A 772 21.03 -40.91 -78.23
CA LYS A 772 22.14 -41.59 -78.89
C LYS A 772 23.02 -42.25 -77.84
N THR A 773 22.72 -43.52 -77.58
CA THR A 773 23.40 -44.35 -76.57
C THR A 773 24.69 -44.96 -77.12
N THR A 774 25.75 -44.97 -76.32
CA THR A 774 27.02 -45.66 -76.64
C THR A 774 27.58 -46.40 -75.44
N GLY A 775 28.16 -47.58 -75.71
CA GLY A 775 28.82 -48.42 -74.69
C GLY A 775 30.19 -47.91 -74.24
N LYS A 776 30.74 -46.86 -74.86
CA LYS A 776 32.04 -46.26 -74.51
C LYS A 776 31.89 -45.05 -73.60
N GLY A 777 32.88 -44.85 -72.73
CA GLY A 777 32.92 -43.72 -71.81
C GLY A 777 33.15 -42.37 -72.50
N ILE A 778 32.77 -41.30 -71.80
CA ILE A 778 32.78 -39.92 -72.30
C ILE A 778 34.15 -39.46 -72.82
N ALA A 779 35.25 -40.03 -72.30
CA ALA A 779 36.62 -39.71 -72.73
C ALA A 779 36.90 -40.02 -74.21
N ASN A 780 36.06 -40.84 -74.86
CA ASN A 780 36.17 -41.17 -76.29
C ASN A 780 35.17 -40.40 -77.17
N SER A 781 34.48 -39.38 -76.63
CA SER A 781 33.37 -38.69 -77.32
C SER A 781 33.74 -38.13 -78.70
N ASP A 782 34.98 -37.64 -78.85
CA ASP A 782 35.45 -36.96 -80.06
C ASP A 782 35.78 -37.95 -81.20
N ASN A 783 35.99 -39.22 -80.87
CA ASN A 783 36.33 -40.28 -81.82
C ASN A 783 35.13 -41.17 -82.17
N ILE A 784 33.95 -40.94 -81.58
CA ILE A 784 32.76 -41.77 -81.80
C ILE A 784 31.75 -40.96 -82.63
N PRO A 785 31.68 -41.18 -83.96
CA PRO A 785 30.64 -40.58 -84.78
C PRO A 785 29.26 -41.07 -84.31
N PHE A 786 28.29 -40.16 -84.26
CA PHE A 786 26.87 -40.54 -84.21
C PHE A 786 26.24 -40.30 -85.57
N PHE A 787 25.33 -41.19 -85.95
CA PHE A 787 24.65 -41.11 -87.24
C PHE A 787 23.26 -40.49 -87.03
N MET A 788 22.94 -39.50 -87.84
CA MET A 788 21.58 -38.97 -87.95
C MET A 788 20.89 -39.55 -89.17
N ARG A 789 19.64 -39.98 -89.01
CA ARG A 789 18.79 -40.41 -90.11
C ARG A 789 18.43 -39.22 -90.99
N THR A 790 18.17 -39.47 -92.28
CA THR A 790 17.74 -38.43 -93.23
C THR A 790 16.48 -37.69 -92.75
N ALA A 791 15.56 -38.38 -92.08
CA ALA A 791 14.35 -37.81 -91.50
C ALA A 791 14.66 -36.81 -90.37
N GLN A 792 15.60 -37.14 -89.48
CA GLN A 792 16.09 -36.26 -88.39
C GLN A 792 16.79 -35.03 -88.97
N TRP A 793 17.67 -35.23 -89.95
CA TRP A 793 18.40 -34.14 -90.61
C TRP A 793 17.49 -33.16 -91.35
N SER A 794 16.42 -33.68 -91.97
CA SER A 794 15.40 -32.86 -92.67
C SER A 794 14.46 -32.15 -91.69
N PHE A 795 14.22 -32.73 -90.51
CA PHE A 795 13.37 -32.13 -89.48
C PHE A 795 13.95 -30.81 -88.95
N LEU A 796 15.28 -30.69 -88.89
CA LEU A 796 15.98 -29.47 -88.47
C LEU A 796 15.62 -28.23 -89.31
N ASP A 797 15.19 -28.40 -90.57
CA ASP A 797 14.78 -27.28 -91.44
C ASP A 797 13.36 -26.76 -91.14
N LYS A 798 12.55 -27.52 -90.39
CA LYS A 798 11.18 -27.11 -90.05
C LYS A 798 11.22 -26.00 -88.99
N GLN A 799 10.43 -24.95 -89.16
CA GLN A 799 10.33 -23.83 -88.21
C GLN A 799 10.14 -24.29 -86.75
N GLN A 800 9.36 -25.36 -86.53
CA GLN A 800 9.11 -25.91 -85.20
C GLN A 800 10.35 -26.50 -84.50
N ALA A 801 11.37 -26.93 -85.25
CA ALA A 801 12.62 -27.47 -84.71
C ALA A 801 13.65 -26.37 -84.35
N GLY A 802 13.44 -25.14 -84.84
CA GLY A 802 14.35 -24.01 -84.71
C GLY A 802 14.76 -23.74 -83.26
N GLY A 803 16.01 -24.05 -82.93
CA GLY A 803 16.56 -23.85 -81.58
C GLY A 803 15.95 -24.72 -80.47
N LYS A 804 15.21 -25.78 -80.80
CA LYS A 804 14.53 -26.67 -79.85
C LYS A 804 14.93 -28.15 -79.97
N TYR A 805 15.70 -28.52 -80.99
CA TYR A 805 16.18 -29.88 -81.18
C TYR A 805 17.45 -30.16 -80.37
N ILE A 806 17.44 -31.22 -79.56
CA ILE A 806 18.52 -31.63 -78.67
C ILE A 806 18.87 -33.10 -78.96
N ILE A 807 20.16 -33.40 -79.06
CA ILE A 807 20.67 -34.77 -79.01
C ILE A 807 21.13 -35.06 -77.59
N ALA A 808 20.57 -36.09 -76.97
CA ALA A 808 21.01 -36.61 -75.68
C ALA A 808 21.98 -37.79 -75.92
N ARG A 809 23.27 -37.55 -75.68
CA ARG A 809 24.32 -38.57 -75.76
C ARG A 809 24.45 -39.26 -74.41
N ILE A 810 24.22 -40.56 -74.38
CA ILE A 810 24.24 -41.38 -73.17
C ILE A 810 25.50 -42.26 -73.20
N PHE A 811 26.36 -42.12 -72.19
CA PHE A 811 27.66 -42.78 -72.11
C PHE A 811 27.74 -43.75 -70.92
N LYS A 812 28.37 -44.90 -71.13
CA LYS A 812 28.74 -45.85 -70.07
C LYS A 812 30.14 -45.53 -69.53
N ASN A 813 30.24 -45.08 -68.28
CA ASN A 813 31.52 -44.71 -67.65
C ASN A 813 31.78 -45.54 -66.39
N GLY A 814 32.54 -46.64 -66.51
CA GLY A 814 33.11 -47.38 -65.37
C GLY A 814 32.14 -47.80 -64.26
N GLY A 815 30.87 -48.06 -64.56
CA GLY A 815 29.82 -48.40 -63.59
C GLY A 815 28.78 -47.30 -63.32
N ALA A 816 28.86 -46.15 -64.00
CA ALA A 816 27.85 -45.09 -63.96
C ALA A 816 27.43 -44.66 -65.37
N ILE A 817 26.25 -44.04 -65.50
CA ILE A 817 25.74 -43.45 -66.74
C ILE A 817 25.92 -41.93 -66.69
N ASP A 818 26.52 -41.36 -67.73
CA ASP A 818 26.60 -39.92 -67.95
C ASP A 818 25.78 -39.52 -69.18
N VAL A 819 24.91 -38.51 -69.03
CA VAL A 819 24.13 -37.94 -70.14
C VAL A 819 24.64 -36.54 -70.47
N LYS A 820 24.93 -36.29 -71.76
CA LYS A 820 25.28 -34.96 -72.27
C LYS A 820 24.30 -34.53 -73.34
N TYR A 821 23.81 -33.30 -73.20
CA TYR A 821 22.86 -32.71 -74.13
C TYR A 821 23.58 -31.78 -75.11
N LEU A 822 23.35 -32.00 -76.41
CA LEU A 822 23.91 -31.22 -77.50
C LEU A 822 22.79 -30.53 -78.25
N LYS A 823 22.88 -29.21 -78.37
CA LYS A 823 21.92 -28.43 -79.15
C LYS A 823 22.44 -28.28 -80.57
N LEU A 824 21.66 -28.75 -81.55
CA LEU A 824 22.02 -28.61 -82.96
C LEU A 824 21.31 -27.40 -83.56
N ASN A 825 22.08 -26.58 -84.29
CA ASN A 825 21.54 -25.53 -85.13
C ASN A 825 22.17 -25.64 -86.52
N LYS A 826 21.36 -25.96 -87.53
CA LYS A 826 21.80 -26.16 -88.91
C LYS A 826 22.29 -24.87 -89.59
N GLN A 827 22.01 -23.71 -89.02
CA GLN A 827 22.60 -22.43 -89.46
C GLN A 827 24.02 -22.19 -88.92
N SER A 828 24.52 -23.06 -88.02
CA SER A 828 25.81 -22.95 -87.32
C SER A 828 26.78 -24.09 -87.65
N LEU A 829 26.36 -25.03 -88.50
CA LEU A 829 27.10 -26.16 -89.06
C LEU A 829 27.32 -25.89 -90.55
#